data_AF-A0A7C6ATA1-F1
#
_entry.id   AF-A0A7C6ATA1-F1
#
_cell.length_a   1.000
_cell.length_b   1.000
_cell.length_c   1.000
_cell.angle_alpha   90.00
_cell.angle_beta   90.00
_cell.angle_gamma   90.00
#
_symmetry.space_group_name_H-M   'P 1'
#
loop_
_entity.id
_entity.type
_entity.pdbx_description
1 polymer ?
#
loop_
_entity_poly.entity_id
_entity_poly.type
_entity_poly.pdbx_seq_one_letter_code
_entity_poly.pdbx_strand_id
1 'polypeptide(L)'
;MRKNCARMLALVLVWLVAFSARAAQTTVSGDSIKSYIRVLASDDFMGRGTGTEGCRLAEEYVAAKFRQWGLKPAGEKGTYFQPYTVQFFRLNAEPVLEAAGRRFVYEEDFEVLRFSGSGDVRAEVVWVGQGLVDTSSKRDDYRGVDVRGKVVLVAREMPREGGSPMMDQPSDSVRAAAAKAHGAVGMLIFTPPSESRPSRLRGRLSPFDYDPSFVAATVDPRVATYILKQAGKTEQEINQMFRSGRGQSFATGVEVHLRVDATFDPKRATRNVLAMIPGSDPKLKKEYVVLGGHLDHLGTDFRGTTYNGADDNASGIATVMEVARVMMANRIRPKRTVIFAGWSGEEMGLLGSSHYAAHPIWPLEQTVVYLNLDMVGRGNGKVRISGKYYGPKVWELMEQALGDSLKKDAEPQRGGPGGSDHTPFLVRGVPAFFLLTSGDHPDYHQPTDDWDKIQPEVCQVAGEMTYRSAVALAQAPGALLEADREAEYVFRHAALAFLQPTWLTTGLESMSQHHIDVALLVPRVKPQAGLSEKLEVLVRAADSLREADRESEEFDLATNPAELRMATYRGTLELLLGVRGQDFDWDEAILRNLARLDYRVLVLSDSDGVWTDGRELTERGKQAVRIANETGLLLLLENPSPAVALSLLSATSKPAAVAGLEGESLREEVLNAVAKNRGLLLVPYCPREKATDVAQRLNALKPRLGSDHLGLYPHFRDPKLVSLARSIASELLKLGWKREEVEAVLGSNLAQILREVSVEREMTIQFRF
;
A
#
# COMPACT_ATOMS: atom_id res chain seq x y z
N MET A 1 78.70 -21.39 19.94
CA MET A 1 77.81 -20.19 19.93
C MET A 1 77.46 -19.68 18.53
N ARG A 2 78.35 -19.65 17.53
CA ARG A 2 78.04 -19.10 16.19
C ARG A 2 76.98 -19.86 15.36
N LYS A 3 76.81 -21.18 15.53
CA LYS A 3 75.80 -21.97 14.79
C LYS A 3 74.36 -21.82 15.31
N ASN A 4 74.16 -21.36 16.55
CA ASN A 4 72.83 -21.15 17.12
C ASN A 4 72.25 -19.76 16.80
N CYS A 5 73.10 -18.74 16.62
CA CYS A 5 72.66 -17.42 16.14
C CYS A 5 72.12 -17.45 14.71
N ALA A 6 72.72 -18.23 13.81
CA ALA A 6 72.27 -18.32 12.41
C ALA A 6 70.89 -19.01 12.27
N ARG A 7 70.59 -20.00 13.12
CA ARG A 7 69.27 -20.65 13.18
C ARG A 7 68.20 -19.76 13.82
N MET A 8 68.53 -18.97 14.84
CA MET A 8 67.60 -17.98 15.40
C MET A 8 67.31 -16.84 14.42
N LEU A 9 68.31 -16.35 13.66
CA LEU A 9 68.08 -15.29 12.66
C LEU A 9 67.20 -15.79 11.50
N ALA A 10 67.37 -17.04 11.06
CA ALA A 10 66.53 -17.64 10.02
C ALA A 10 65.09 -17.88 10.49
N LEU A 11 64.88 -18.30 11.74
CA LEU A 11 63.54 -18.46 12.35
C LEU A 11 62.84 -17.10 12.58
N VAL A 12 63.59 -16.06 12.93
CA VAL A 12 63.08 -14.69 13.07
C VAL A 12 62.77 -14.06 11.71
N LEU A 13 63.54 -14.32 10.66
CA LEU A 13 63.20 -13.89 9.30
C LEU A 13 61.97 -14.62 8.73
N VAL A 14 61.80 -15.91 9.01
CA VAL A 14 60.59 -16.66 8.61
C VAL A 14 59.35 -16.17 9.38
N TRP A 15 59.51 -15.74 10.63
CA TRP A 15 58.43 -15.09 11.40
C TRP A 15 58.14 -13.65 10.95
N LEU A 16 59.15 -12.87 10.55
CA LEU A 16 58.96 -11.50 10.06
C LEU A 16 58.36 -11.45 8.63
N VAL A 17 58.65 -12.44 7.78
CA VAL A 17 57.99 -12.59 6.47
C VAL A 17 56.56 -13.12 6.61
N ALA A 18 56.23 -13.85 7.67
CA ALA A 18 54.87 -14.32 7.95
C ALA A 18 53.93 -13.24 8.54
N PHE A 19 54.44 -12.06 8.94
CA PHE A 19 53.66 -11.06 9.66
C PHE A 19 53.43 -9.73 8.92
N SER A 20 53.77 -9.62 7.63
CA SER A 20 53.58 -8.37 6.87
C SER A 20 53.05 -8.61 5.46
N ALA A 21 51.88 -9.20 5.39
CA ALA A 21 50.92 -8.96 4.31
C ALA A 21 49.52 -9.18 4.90
N ARG A 22 49.06 -8.25 5.74
CA ARG A 22 47.62 -8.07 5.93
C ARG A 22 47.13 -7.60 4.56
N ALA A 23 46.73 -8.54 3.70
CA ALA A 23 46.20 -8.21 2.38
C ALA A 23 45.13 -7.13 2.60
N ALA A 24 45.27 -6.01 1.89
CA ALA A 24 44.32 -4.91 2.01
C ALA A 24 42.91 -5.48 1.86
N GLN A 25 42.04 -5.22 2.84
CA GLN A 25 40.67 -5.68 2.80
C GLN A 25 40.01 -5.08 1.55
N THR A 26 39.37 -5.91 0.73
CA THR A 26 38.65 -5.42 -0.44
C THR A 26 37.48 -4.58 0.08
N THR A 27 37.33 -3.36 -0.42
CA THR A 27 36.21 -2.48 -0.08
C THR A 27 35.17 -2.51 -1.19
N VAL A 28 33.95 -2.08 -0.89
CA VAL A 28 32.93 -1.82 -1.91
C VAL A 28 33.44 -0.71 -2.84
N SER A 29 33.30 -0.94 -4.15
CA SER A 29 33.75 -0.02 -5.19
C SER A 29 32.57 0.48 -6.02
N GLY A 30 32.34 1.79 -6.00
CA GLY A 30 31.36 2.45 -6.85
C GLY A 30 31.59 2.21 -8.33
N ASP A 31 32.84 2.23 -8.77
CA ASP A 31 33.22 1.95 -10.17
C ASP A 31 32.90 0.50 -10.57
N SER A 32 33.09 -0.45 -9.66
CA SER A 32 32.72 -1.85 -9.91
C SER A 32 31.20 -1.99 -10.06
N ILE A 33 30.42 -1.32 -9.19
CA ILE A 33 28.96 -1.26 -9.29
C ILE A 33 28.54 -0.65 -10.64
N LYS A 34 29.06 0.53 -11.00
CA LYS A 34 28.77 1.19 -12.29
C LYS A 34 29.15 0.32 -13.48
N SER A 35 30.20 -0.48 -13.38
CA SER A 35 30.58 -1.42 -14.45
C SER A 35 29.55 -2.53 -14.66
N TYR A 36 28.90 -3.02 -13.60
CA TYR A 36 27.81 -3.99 -13.73
C TYR A 36 26.54 -3.32 -14.27
N ILE A 37 26.23 -2.11 -13.81
CA ILE A 37 25.09 -1.32 -14.30
C ILE A 37 25.23 -1.08 -15.80
N ARG A 38 26.42 -0.69 -16.27
CA ARG A 38 26.68 -0.50 -17.70
C ARG A 38 26.39 -1.71 -18.56
N VAL A 39 26.58 -2.93 -18.03
CA VAL A 39 26.23 -4.15 -18.75
C VAL A 39 24.72 -4.39 -18.68
N LEU A 40 24.15 -4.37 -17.48
CA LEU A 40 22.74 -4.67 -17.26
C LEU A 40 21.83 -3.69 -18.01
N ALA A 41 22.17 -2.39 -18.00
CA ALA A 41 21.45 -1.29 -18.64
C ALA A 41 21.98 -0.96 -20.04
N SER A 42 22.60 -1.92 -20.72
CA SER A 42 22.92 -1.78 -22.15
C SER A 42 21.75 -2.24 -23.02
N ASP A 43 21.68 -1.70 -24.24
CA ASP A 43 20.68 -2.10 -25.24
C ASP A 43 20.71 -3.60 -25.56
N ASP A 44 21.84 -4.28 -25.37
CA ASP A 44 21.98 -5.73 -25.52
C ASP A 44 21.07 -6.52 -24.57
N PHE A 45 20.68 -5.91 -23.45
CA PHE A 45 19.75 -6.48 -22.46
C PHE A 45 18.31 -6.01 -22.67
N MET A 46 18.03 -5.23 -23.73
CA MET A 46 16.69 -4.88 -24.21
C MET A 46 15.76 -4.39 -23.08
N GLY A 47 16.29 -3.56 -22.18
CA GLY A 47 15.56 -2.98 -21.06
C GLY A 47 15.03 -3.98 -20.03
N ARG A 48 15.45 -5.25 -20.09
CA ARG A 48 15.17 -6.29 -19.09
C ARG A 48 13.69 -6.49 -18.73
N GLY A 49 12.76 -6.23 -19.67
CA GLY A 49 11.33 -6.39 -19.45
C GLY A 49 10.95 -7.79 -18.95
N THR A 50 10.16 -7.91 -17.89
CA THR A 50 9.78 -9.21 -17.31
C THR A 50 9.23 -10.18 -18.37
N GLY A 51 9.69 -11.43 -18.37
CA GLY A 51 9.22 -12.45 -19.33
C GLY A 51 9.69 -12.22 -20.79
N THR A 52 10.61 -11.28 -21.00
CA THR A 52 11.31 -11.08 -22.28
C THR A 52 12.70 -11.71 -22.27
N GLU A 53 13.32 -11.80 -23.45
CA GLU A 53 14.70 -12.26 -23.59
C GLU A 53 15.70 -11.39 -22.81
N GLY A 54 15.46 -10.07 -22.74
CA GLY A 54 16.32 -9.15 -22.00
C GLY A 54 16.41 -9.47 -20.52
N CYS A 55 15.27 -9.78 -19.90
CA CYS A 55 15.21 -10.21 -18.51
C CYS A 55 15.93 -11.56 -18.33
N ARG A 56 15.72 -12.51 -19.25
CA ARG A 56 16.42 -13.81 -19.24
C ARG A 56 17.94 -13.66 -19.28
N LEU A 57 18.46 -12.74 -20.08
CA LEU A 57 19.89 -12.41 -20.17
C LEU A 57 20.42 -11.82 -18.86
N ALA A 58 19.66 -10.91 -18.23
CA ALA A 58 19.99 -10.35 -16.91
C ALA A 58 20.08 -11.44 -15.85
N GLU A 59 19.10 -12.33 -15.80
CA GLU A 59 19.07 -13.46 -14.87
C GLU A 59 20.30 -14.37 -15.03
N GLU A 60 20.67 -14.73 -16.27
CA GLU A 60 21.88 -15.52 -16.54
C GLU A 60 23.16 -14.78 -16.18
N TYR A 61 23.24 -13.48 -16.49
CA TYR A 61 24.42 -12.65 -16.20
C TYR A 61 24.70 -12.60 -14.69
N VAL A 62 23.67 -12.32 -13.88
CA VAL A 62 23.80 -12.27 -12.42
C VAL A 62 24.16 -13.63 -11.85
N ALA A 63 23.48 -14.70 -12.29
CA ALA A 63 23.81 -16.07 -11.86
C ALA A 63 25.25 -16.48 -12.24
N ALA A 64 25.72 -16.08 -13.43
CA ALA A 64 27.09 -16.33 -13.88
C ALA A 64 28.13 -15.59 -13.02
N LYS A 65 27.87 -14.33 -12.64
CA LYS A 65 28.74 -13.57 -11.73
C LYS A 65 28.80 -14.20 -10.34
N PHE A 66 27.65 -14.58 -9.77
CA PHE A 66 27.62 -15.27 -8.48
C PHE A 66 28.40 -16.60 -8.51
N ARG A 67 28.26 -17.37 -9.59
CA ARG A 67 29.04 -18.59 -9.81
C ARG A 67 30.54 -18.30 -9.93
N GLN A 68 30.90 -17.28 -10.70
CA GLN A 68 32.30 -16.86 -10.90
C GLN A 68 32.97 -16.49 -9.58
N TRP A 69 32.26 -15.84 -8.67
CA TRP A 69 32.77 -15.46 -7.34
C TRP A 69 32.70 -16.59 -6.31
N GLY A 70 32.14 -17.75 -6.67
CA GLY A 70 32.11 -18.95 -5.84
C GLY A 70 30.96 -19.00 -4.83
N LEU A 71 29.94 -18.15 -4.96
CA LEU A 71 28.73 -18.26 -4.14
C LEU A 71 28.00 -19.56 -4.44
N LYS A 72 27.34 -20.13 -3.42
CA LYS A 72 26.54 -21.35 -3.60
C LYS A 72 25.17 -21.02 -4.20
N PRO A 73 24.64 -21.86 -5.10
CA PRO A 73 23.27 -21.72 -5.57
C PRO A 73 22.28 -21.81 -4.40
N ALA A 74 21.28 -20.91 -4.38
CA ALA A 74 20.25 -20.84 -3.34
C ALA A 74 18.82 -20.90 -3.91
N GLY A 75 18.69 -21.20 -5.20
CA GLY A 75 17.43 -21.44 -5.90
C GLY A 75 16.95 -22.89 -5.74
N GLU A 76 15.92 -23.24 -6.51
CA GLU A 76 15.32 -24.57 -6.47
C GLU A 76 16.29 -25.65 -6.95
N LYS A 77 16.20 -26.85 -6.34
CA LYS A 77 16.93 -28.06 -6.76
C LYS A 77 18.45 -27.86 -6.90
N GLY A 78 19.03 -26.96 -6.09
CA GLY A 78 20.47 -26.67 -6.12
C GLY A 78 20.92 -25.81 -7.30
N THR A 79 19.98 -25.12 -7.96
CA THR A 79 20.27 -24.13 -9.02
C THR A 79 20.31 -22.71 -8.46
N TYR A 80 20.66 -21.72 -9.29
CA TYR A 80 20.55 -20.31 -8.91
C TYR A 80 19.15 -19.74 -9.13
N PHE A 81 18.19 -20.54 -9.59
CA PHE A 81 16.93 -20.00 -10.11
C PHE A 81 15.72 -20.48 -9.32
N GLN A 82 14.74 -19.59 -9.16
CA GLN A 82 13.38 -19.94 -8.74
C GLN A 82 12.43 -19.61 -9.90
N PRO A 83 12.04 -20.60 -10.72
CA PRO A 83 11.17 -20.38 -11.87
C PRO A 83 9.71 -20.21 -11.45
N TYR A 84 9.01 -19.29 -12.10
CA TYR A 84 7.56 -19.09 -11.97
C TYR A 84 7.00 -18.51 -13.27
N THR A 85 5.70 -18.23 -13.28
CA THR A 85 5.01 -17.69 -14.46
C THR A 85 4.27 -16.41 -14.13
N VAL A 86 4.21 -15.49 -15.09
CA VAL A 86 3.50 -14.21 -15.00
C VAL A 86 2.48 -14.06 -16.13
N GLN A 87 1.48 -13.20 -15.91
CA GLN A 87 0.55 -12.77 -16.95
C GLN A 87 1.20 -11.68 -17.80
N PHE A 88 1.74 -12.07 -18.94
CA PHE A 88 2.46 -11.19 -19.85
C PHE A 88 1.50 -10.58 -20.88
N PHE A 89 1.55 -9.25 -21.02
CA PHE A 89 0.80 -8.51 -22.03
C PHE A 89 1.72 -7.47 -22.66
N ARG A 90 1.79 -7.45 -24.00
CA ARG A 90 2.60 -6.48 -24.74
C ARG A 90 1.91 -6.11 -26.05
N LEU A 91 1.97 -4.83 -26.42
CA LEU A 91 1.63 -4.36 -27.76
C LEU A 91 2.79 -4.66 -28.71
N ASN A 92 2.50 -5.21 -29.88
CA ASN A 92 3.50 -5.55 -30.89
C ASN A 92 3.63 -4.45 -31.95
N ALA A 93 2.63 -3.59 -32.10
CA ALA A 93 2.62 -2.46 -33.01
C ALA A 93 1.78 -1.31 -32.44
N GLU A 94 1.94 -0.12 -33.02
CA GLU A 94 1.13 1.05 -32.64
C GLU A 94 -0.37 0.78 -32.88
N PRO A 95 -1.20 0.90 -31.84
CA PRO A 95 -2.65 0.80 -31.98
C PRO A 95 -3.21 1.89 -32.90
N VAL A 96 -4.30 1.58 -33.62
CA VAL A 96 -4.97 2.55 -34.48
C VAL A 96 -6.39 2.74 -33.99
N LEU A 97 -6.81 4.00 -33.85
CA LEU A 97 -8.20 4.39 -33.64
C LEU A 97 -8.57 5.48 -34.65
N GLU A 98 -9.53 5.19 -35.50
CA GLU A 98 -10.10 6.15 -36.46
C GLU A 98 -11.62 6.10 -36.36
N ALA A 99 -12.29 7.25 -36.28
CA ALA A 99 -13.75 7.34 -36.31
C ALA A 99 -14.18 8.50 -37.21
N ALA A 100 -15.22 8.30 -38.03
CA ALA A 100 -15.77 9.31 -38.94
C ALA A 100 -14.69 10.05 -39.78
N GLY A 101 -13.68 9.33 -40.26
CA GLY A 101 -12.60 9.89 -41.10
C GLY A 101 -11.51 10.65 -40.32
N ARG A 102 -11.58 10.75 -38.99
CA ARG A 102 -10.54 11.30 -38.14
C ARG A 102 -9.73 10.20 -37.48
N ARG A 103 -8.39 10.31 -37.54
CA ARG A 103 -7.44 9.50 -36.77
C ARG A 103 -7.12 10.15 -35.43
N PHE A 104 -7.04 9.34 -34.38
CA PHE A 104 -6.71 9.76 -33.02
C PHE A 104 -5.28 9.35 -32.65
N VAL A 105 -4.66 10.12 -31.76
CA VAL A 105 -3.26 9.93 -31.34
C VAL A 105 -3.20 8.98 -30.14
N TYR A 106 -2.43 7.90 -30.25
CA TYR A 106 -2.22 6.96 -29.15
C TYR A 106 -1.48 7.65 -27.98
N GLU A 107 -1.82 7.31 -26.73
CA GLU A 107 -1.36 7.93 -25.47
C GLU A 107 -1.83 9.37 -25.22
N GLU A 108 -2.36 10.08 -26.22
CA GLU A 108 -2.95 11.42 -26.05
C GLU A 108 -4.48 11.40 -26.09
N ASP A 109 -5.07 10.71 -27.07
CA ASP A 109 -6.50 10.61 -27.29
C ASP A 109 -7.06 9.26 -26.80
N PHE A 110 -6.24 8.19 -26.80
CA PHE A 110 -6.66 6.86 -26.35
C PHE A 110 -5.48 5.97 -25.96
N GLU A 111 -5.75 4.97 -25.11
CA GLU A 111 -4.83 3.86 -24.83
C GLU A 111 -5.58 2.52 -24.89
N VAL A 112 -4.87 1.45 -25.24
CA VAL A 112 -5.42 0.09 -25.20
C VAL A 112 -5.53 -0.37 -23.75
N LEU A 113 -6.67 -0.94 -23.37
CA LEU A 113 -6.79 -1.52 -22.03
C LEU A 113 -5.84 -2.73 -21.93
N ARG A 114 -5.04 -2.80 -20.87
CA ARG A 114 -4.18 -3.98 -20.62
C ARG A 114 -5.06 -5.23 -20.59
N PHE A 115 -4.61 -6.30 -21.25
CA PHE A 115 -5.37 -7.54 -21.48
C PHE A 115 -6.57 -7.40 -22.44
N SER A 116 -6.59 -6.39 -23.31
CA SER A 116 -7.40 -6.38 -24.53
C SER A 116 -7.03 -7.55 -25.44
N GLY A 117 -7.99 -8.04 -26.24
CA GLY A 117 -7.71 -8.90 -27.39
C GLY A 117 -6.89 -8.21 -28.48
N SER A 118 -6.59 -8.97 -29.53
CA SER A 118 -5.79 -8.54 -30.69
C SER A 118 -6.62 -8.72 -31.96
N GLY A 119 -6.76 -7.68 -32.78
CA GLY A 119 -7.60 -7.70 -33.97
C GLY A 119 -7.65 -6.36 -34.71
N ASP A 120 -8.16 -6.41 -35.94
CA ASP A 120 -8.48 -5.25 -36.79
C ASP A 120 -10.01 -5.21 -36.96
N VAL A 121 -10.67 -4.32 -36.22
CA VAL A 121 -12.13 -4.17 -36.21
C VAL A 121 -12.54 -2.92 -36.94
N ARG A 122 -13.38 -3.07 -37.97
CA ARG A 122 -14.13 -2.00 -38.63
C ARG A 122 -15.61 -2.25 -38.42
N ALA A 123 -16.25 -1.45 -37.57
CA ALA A 123 -17.64 -1.65 -37.22
C ALA A 123 -18.32 -0.36 -36.76
N GLU A 124 -19.65 -0.37 -36.79
CA GLU A 124 -20.44 0.70 -36.20
C GLU A 124 -20.21 0.79 -34.69
N VAL A 125 -20.19 2.01 -34.16
CA VAL A 125 -20.20 2.30 -32.72
C VAL A 125 -21.64 2.37 -32.20
N VAL A 126 -21.92 1.77 -31.04
CA VAL A 126 -23.22 1.85 -30.37
C VAL A 126 -23.04 2.48 -28.99
N TRP A 127 -23.80 3.54 -28.69
CA TRP A 127 -23.85 4.10 -27.35
C TRP A 127 -24.69 3.18 -26.45
N VAL A 128 -24.09 2.72 -25.34
CA VAL A 128 -24.76 1.81 -24.39
C VAL A 128 -24.71 2.35 -22.96
N GLY A 129 -24.73 3.67 -22.78
CA GLY A 129 -24.73 4.27 -21.44
C GLY A 129 -23.50 3.85 -20.62
N GLN A 130 -23.72 3.11 -19.53
CA GLN A 130 -22.62 2.58 -18.71
C GLN A 130 -22.31 1.11 -18.98
N GLY A 131 -22.99 0.49 -19.94
CA GLY A 131 -22.75 -0.90 -20.36
C GLY A 131 -23.07 -1.92 -19.26
N LEU A 132 -24.04 -1.62 -18.38
CA LEU A 132 -24.38 -2.46 -17.24
C LEU A 132 -25.63 -3.31 -17.49
N VAL A 133 -25.59 -4.52 -16.93
CA VAL A 133 -26.74 -5.44 -16.83
C VAL A 133 -26.84 -5.88 -15.37
N ASP A 134 -27.95 -5.53 -14.73
CA ASP A 134 -28.23 -5.85 -13.34
C ASP A 134 -29.69 -6.29 -13.20
N THR A 135 -29.87 -7.58 -12.90
CA THR A 135 -31.17 -8.20 -12.72
C THR A 135 -31.89 -7.70 -11.47
N SER A 136 -31.17 -7.25 -10.44
CA SER A 136 -31.75 -6.79 -9.17
C SER A 136 -32.44 -5.43 -9.32
N SER A 137 -31.78 -4.49 -10.00
CA SER A 137 -32.36 -3.18 -10.34
C SER A 137 -33.17 -3.18 -11.64
N LYS A 138 -33.29 -4.34 -12.32
CA LYS A 138 -33.89 -4.49 -13.65
C LYS A 138 -33.27 -3.54 -14.70
N ARG A 139 -31.99 -3.22 -14.51
CA ARG A 139 -31.23 -2.39 -15.42
C ARG A 139 -30.61 -3.24 -16.50
N ASP A 140 -30.81 -2.83 -17.74
CA ASP A 140 -30.17 -3.42 -18.91
C ASP A 140 -29.89 -2.28 -19.90
N ASP A 141 -28.64 -1.85 -19.94
CA ASP A 141 -28.20 -0.77 -20.83
C ASP A 141 -28.14 -1.23 -22.30
N TYR A 142 -28.27 -2.53 -22.60
CA TYR A 142 -28.31 -3.05 -23.98
C TYR A 142 -29.74 -3.18 -24.51
N ARG A 143 -30.75 -2.97 -23.65
CA ARG A 143 -32.15 -3.14 -24.01
C ARG A 143 -32.56 -2.21 -25.16
N GLY A 144 -32.99 -2.82 -26.27
CA GLY A 144 -33.52 -2.12 -27.44
C GLY A 144 -32.46 -1.70 -28.46
N VAL A 145 -31.21 -2.16 -28.32
CA VAL A 145 -30.15 -1.96 -29.33
C VAL A 145 -29.51 -3.29 -29.73
N ASP A 146 -29.07 -3.40 -30.98
CA ASP A 146 -28.26 -4.53 -31.45
C ASP A 146 -26.79 -4.12 -31.50
N VAL A 147 -25.96 -4.83 -30.72
CA VAL A 147 -24.51 -4.64 -30.65
C VAL A 147 -23.72 -5.80 -31.26
N ARG A 148 -24.39 -6.79 -31.86
CA ARG A 148 -23.73 -7.96 -32.43
C ARG A 148 -22.79 -7.55 -33.57
N GLY A 149 -21.50 -7.88 -33.45
CA GLY A 149 -20.49 -7.50 -34.44
C GLY A 149 -20.09 -6.01 -34.39
N LYS A 150 -20.51 -5.27 -33.36
CA LYS A 150 -20.29 -3.83 -33.24
C LYS A 150 -19.32 -3.47 -32.12
N VAL A 151 -18.86 -2.22 -32.10
CA VAL A 151 -18.07 -1.64 -31.01
C VAL A 151 -18.99 -0.84 -30.09
N VAL A 152 -18.91 -1.07 -28.79
CA VAL A 152 -19.73 -0.31 -27.82
C VAL A 152 -18.98 0.91 -27.28
N LEU A 153 -19.65 2.04 -27.14
CA LEU A 153 -19.15 3.25 -26.47
C LEU A 153 -19.77 3.33 -25.07
N VAL A 154 -18.91 3.34 -24.05
CA VAL A 154 -19.29 3.15 -22.65
C VAL A 154 -18.73 4.25 -21.76
N ALA A 155 -19.57 4.84 -20.89
CA ALA A 155 -19.12 5.75 -19.85
C ALA A 155 -18.84 5.00 -18.53
N ARG A 156 -17.66 5.21 -17.93
CA ARG A 156 -17.28 4.60 -16.63
C ARG A 156 -18.15 5.07 -15.47
N GLU A 157 -18.35 6.38 -15.39
CA GLU A 157 -18.84 7.04 -14.17
C GLU A 157 -20.26 7.56 -14.29
N MET A 158 -20.92 7.71 -13.13
CA MET A 158 -21.93 8.73 -12.88
C MET A 158 -21.29 9.77 -11.96
N PRO A 159 -21.51 11.08 -12.15
CA PRO A 159 -21.51 12.00 -11.03
C PRO A 159 -22.58 11.51 -10.04
N ARG A 160 -22.19 11.13 -8.82
CA ARG A 160 -23.14 11.12 -7.70
C ARG A 160 -23.24 12.56 -7.22
N GLU A 161 -24.43 13.03 -6.86
CA GLU A 161 -24.53 14.16 -5.94
C GLU A 161 -23.80 13.76 -4.64
N GLY A 162 -22.70 14.44 -4.30
CA GLY A 162 -21.95 14.23 -3.05
C GLY A 162 -20.77 13.24 -3.07
N GLY A 163 -20.24 12.86 -4.24
CA GLY A 163 -18.90 12.28 -4.48
C GLY A 163 -18.28 11.23 -3.53
N SER A 164 -19.06 10.36 -2.89
CA SER A 164 -18.51 9.21 -2.14
C SER A 164 -17.54 8.32 -2.98
N PRO A 165 -16.55 7.64 -2.35
CA PRO A 165 -15.56 6.84 -3.05
C PRO A 165 -16.11 5.64 -3.84
N MET A 166 -15.28 5.18 -4.77
CA MET A 166 -15.59 4.37 -5.95
C MET A 166 -15.56 2.84 -5.71
N MET A 167 -15.89 2.36 -4.50
CA MET A 167 -15.77 0.92 -4.16
C MET A 167 -16.93 0.03 -4.65
N ASP A 168 -18.07 0.60 -5.04
CA ASP A 168 -19.26 -0.16 -5.51
C ASP A 168 -19.51 -0.06 -7.03
N GLN A 169 -18.60 0.57 -7.79
CA GLN A 169 -18.78 0.63 -9.25
C GLN A 169 -18.32 -0.70 -9.88
N PRO A 170 -19.11 -1.27 -10.82
CA PRO A 170 -18.65 -2.40 -11.60
C PRO A 170 -17.28 -2.09 -12.23
N SER A 171 -16.44 -3.09 -12.45
CA SER A 171 -15.14 -2.88 -13.09
C SER A 171 -15.28 -2.73 -14.62
N ASP A 172 -14.22 -2.25 -15.29
CA ASP A 172 -14.14 -2.28 -16.76
C ASP A 172 -14.32 -3.71 -17.29
N SER A 173 -13.87 -4.72 -16.55
CA SER A 173 -14.07 -6.15 -16.85
C SER A 173 -15.53 -6.57 -16.84
N VAL A 174 -16.34 -6.07 -15.89
CA VAL A 174 -17.78 -6.38 -15.84
C VAL A 174 -18.49 -5.79 -17.07
N ARG A 175 -18.14 -4.57 -17.46
CA ARG A 175 -18.67 -3.93 -18.68
C ARG A 175 -18.27 -4.68 -19.94
N ALA A 176 -17.00 -5.08 -20.05
CA ALA A 176 -16.51 -5.89 -21.16
C ALA A 176 -17.22 -7.25 -21.22
N ALA A 177 -17.45 -7.92 -20.09
CA ALA A 177 -18.19 -9.18 -20.04
C ALA A 177 -19.64 -9.01 -20.52
N ALA A 178 -20.33 -7.94 -20.10
CA ALA A 178 -21.67 -7.63 -20.58
C ALA A 178 -21.70 -7.36 -22.09
N ALA A 179 -20.75 -6.57 -22.60
CA ALA A 179 -20.65 -6.26 -24.03
C ALA A 179 -20.44 -7.54 -24.87
N LYS A 180 -19.50 -8.40 -24.46
CA LYS A 180 -19.24 -9.70 -25.10
C LYS A 180 -20.47 -10.61 -25.07
N ALA A 181 -21.18 -10.68 -23.95
CA ALA A 181 -22.40 -11.49 -23.83
C ALA A 181 -23.52 -11.06 -24.80
N HIS A 182 -23.54 -9.77 -25.19
CA HIS A 182 -24.48 -9.24 -26.20
C HIS A 182 -23.93 -9.33 -27.64
N GLY A 183 -22.72 -9.84 -27.83
CA GLY A 183 -22.09 -10.07 -29.14
C GLY A 183 -21.27 -8.90 -29.68
N ALA A 184 -20.95 -7.90 -28.85
CA ALA A 184 -20.02 -6.84 -29.26
C ALA A 184 -18.62 -7.41 -29.50
N VAL A 185 -17.91 -6.88 -30.50
CA VAL A 185 -16.54 -7.29 -30.87
C VAL A 185 -15.47 -6.31 -30.35
N GLY A 186 -15.90 -5.17 -29.80
CA GLY A 186 -14.99 -4.27 -29.11
C GLY A 186 -15.67 -3.25 -28.21
N MET A 187 -14.87 -2.51 -27.46
CA MET A 187 -15.33 -1.50 -26.50
C MET A 187 -14.41 -0.28 -26.49
N LEU A 188 -15.01 0.89 -26.65
CA LEU A 188 -14.42 2.18 -26.32
C LEU A 188 -15.02 2.64 -24.99
N ILE A 189 -14.17 2.86 -24.00
CA ILE A 189 -14.61 3.28 -22.66
C ILE A 189 -13.98 4.62 -22.28
N PHE A 190 -14.71 5.49 -21.61
CA PHE A 190 -14.17 6.78 -21.18
C PHE A 190 -14.71 7.19 -19.83
N THR A 191 -13.99 8.07 -19.15
CA THR A 191 -14.48 8.77 -17.96
C THR A 191 -15.04 10.12 -18.39
N PRO A 192 -16.34 10.40 -18.17
CA PRO A 192 -16.91 11.71 -18.45
C PRO A 192 -16.15 12.83 -17.72
N PRO A 193 -16.10 14.06 -18.27
CA PRO A 193 -15.44 15.19 -17.62
C PRO A 193 -16.06 15.51 -16.26
N SER A 194 -15.23 15.78 -15.25
CA SER A 194 -15.63 16.21 -13.90
C SER A 194 -14.72 17.35 -13.43
N GLU A 195 -15.29 18.34 -12.71
CA GLU A 195 -14.52 19.47 -12.14
C GLU A 195 -13.44 19.01 -11.14
N SER A 196 -13.62 17.84 -10.53
CA SER A 196 -12.75 17.33 -9.47
C SER A 196 -11.67 16.36 -9.94
N ARG A 197 -11.71 15.85 -11.18
CA ARG A 197 -10.79 14.77 -11.62
C ARG A 197 -10.41 14.84 -13.10
N PRO A 198 -9.10 14.82 -13.43
CA PRO A 198 -8.64 14.68 -14.81
C PRO A 198 -8.96 13.29 -15.38
N SER A 199 -9.15 13.22 -16.69
CA SER A 199 -9.41 11.97 -17.42
C SER A 199 -8.27 10.97 -17.27
N ARG A 200 -8.61 9.71 -16.95
CA ARG A 200 -7.64 8.61 -16.89
C ARG A 200 -7.66 7.84 -18.21
N LEU A 201 -6.54 7.88 -18.93
CA LEU A 201 -6.31 7.03 -20.11
C LEU A 201 -5.69 5.68 -19.75
N ARG A 202 -5.45 5.36 -18.47
CA ARG A 202 -4.96 4.04 -18.08
C ARG A 202 -6.07 3.14 -17.55
N GLY A 203 -6.08 1.88 -17.98
CA GLY A 203 -7.02 0.87 -17.51
C GLY A 203 -6.58 -0.55 -17.86
N ARG A 204 -7.27 -1.54 -17.27
CA ARG A 204 -7.04 -2.96 -17.52
C ARG A 204 -8.35 -3.74 -17.49
N LEU A 205 -8.40 -4.82 -18.26
CA LEU A 205 -9.41 -5.86 -18.12
C LEU A 205 -8.93 -6.96 -17.16
N SER A 206 -9.84 -7.86 -16.82
CA SER A 206 -9.52 -9.08 -16.09
C SER A 206 -8.79 -10.04 -17.02
N PRO A 207 -7.56 -10.49 -16.69
CA PRO A 207 -6.86 -11.49 -17.47
C PRO A 207 -7.54 -12.87 -17.42
N PHE A 208 -8.44 -13.11 -16.46
CA PHE A 208 -9.21 -14.35 -16.35
C PHE A 208 -10.37 -14.42 -17.35
N ASP A 209 -10.86 -13.27 -17.80
CA ASP A 209 -11.93 -13.14 -18.79
C ASP A 209 -11.38 -12.71 -20.16
N TYR A 210 -10.11 -13.04 -20.42
CA TYR A 210 -9.44 -12.69 -21.67
C TYR A 210 -10.16 -13.32 -22.86
N ASP A 211 -10.43 -12.50 -23.88
CA ASP A 211 -10.97 -12.94 -25.16
C ASP A 211 -10.08 -12.36 -26.26
N PRO A 212 -9.36 -13.20 -27.03
CA PRO A 212 -8.45 -12.71 -28.07
C PRO A 212 -9.18 -11.94 -29.17
N SER A 213 -10.49 -12.14 -29.35
CA SER A 213 -11.29 -11.50 -30.41
C SER A 213 -11.94 -10.18 -30.00
N PHE A 214 -11.86 -9.80 -28.72
CA PHE A 214 -12.49 -8.59 -28.20
C PHE A 214 -11.46 -7.47 -27.97
N VAL A 215 -11.49 -6.44 -28.83
CA VAL A 215 -10.57 -5.30 -28.73
C VAL A 215 -11.15 -4.20 -27.85
N ALA A 216 -10.37 -3.70 -26.89
CA ALA A 216 -10.85 -2.69 -25.95
C ALA A 216 -9.83 -1.57 -25.72
N ALA A 217 -10.30 -0.33 -25.82
CA ALA A 217 -9.50 0.85 -25.58
C ALA A 217 -10.24 1.82 -24.68
N THR A 218 -9.48 2.54 -23.86
CA THR A 218 -9.98 3.71 -23.17
C THR A 218 -9.68 4.96 -23.99
N VAL A 219 -10.66 5.86 -24.10
CA VAL A 219 -10.56 7.06 -24.92
C VAL A 219 -10.76 8.30 -24.06
N ASP A 220 -10.16 9.41 -24.47
CA ASP A 220 -10.41 10.72 -23.90
C ASP A 220 -11.88 11.11 -24.12
N PRO A 221 -12.55 11.77 -23.16
CA PRO A 221 -13.94 12.21 -23.33
C PRO A 221 -14.17 13.08 -24.58
N ARG A 222 -13.14 13.76 -25.11
CA ARG A 222 -13.19 14.50 -26.37
C ARG A 222 -13.40 13.58 -27.57
N VAL A 223 -12.85 12.36 -27.56
CA VAL A 223 -13.07 11.34 -28.60
C VAL A 223 -14.50 10.85 -28.56
N ALA A 224 -15.01 10.51 -27.37
CA ALA A 224 -16.42 10.12 -27.19
C ALA A 224 -17.38 11.23 -27.63
N THR A 225 -17.10 12.47 -27.24
CA THR A 225 -17.85 13.67 -27.67
C THR A 225 -17.84 13.83 -29.18
N TYR A 226 -16.69 13.63 -29.82
CA TYR A 226 -16.57 13.70 -31.27
C TYR A 226 -17.46 12.66 -31.96
N ILE A 227 -17.40 11.38 -31.54
CA ILE A 227 -18.24 10.30 -32.07
C ILE A 227 -19.73 10.65 -31.92
N LEU A 228 -20.15 11.11 -30.74
CA LEU A 228 -21.55 11.46 -30.47
C LEU A 228 -22.02 12.68 -31.29
N LYS A 229 -21.16 13.68 -31.52
CA LYS A 229 -21.48 14.81 -32.42
C LYS A 229 -21.68 14.36 -33.87
N GLN A 230 -20.86 13.40 -34.34
CA GLN A 230 -21.04 12.80 -35.67
C GLN A 230 -22.34 11.99 -35.78
N ALA A 231 -22.81 11.43 -34.66
CA ALA A 231 -24.12 10.79 -34.55
C ALA A 231 -25.31 11.78 -34.46
N GLY A 232 -25.07 13.08 -34.69
CA GLY A 232 -26.10 14.12 -34.68
C GLY A 232 -26.50 14.62 -33.29
N LYS A 233 -25.76 14.30 -32.23
CA LYS A 233 -26.03 14.82 -30.88
C LYS A 233 -25.48 16.22 -30.69
N THR A 234 -26.31 17.08 -30.10
CA THR A 234 -25.90 18.41 -29.66
C THR A 234 -25.03 18.34 -28.41
N GLU A 235 -24.28 19.40 -28.15
CA GLU A 235 -23.43 19.47 -26.95
C GLU A 235 -24.24 19.39 -25.64
N GLN A 236 -25.44 19.97 -25.64
CA GLN A 236 -26.34 19.90 -24.50
C GLN A 236 -26.82 18.46 -24.24
N GLU A 237 -27.16 17.71 -25.29
CA GLU A 237 -27.55 16.30 -25.16
C GLU A 237 -26.39 15.44 -24.65
N ILE A 238 -25.19 15.63 -25.18
CA ILE A 238 -23.99 14.88 -24.75
C ILE A 238 -23.69 15.16 -23.28
N ASN A 239 -23.69 16.43 -22.86
CA ASN A 239 -23.48 16.81 -21.47
C ASN A 239 -24.56 16.23 -20.56
N GLN A 240 -25.82 16.16 -21.02
CA GLN A 240 -26.90 15.51 -20.28
C GLN A 240 -26.69 14.01 -20.16
N MET A 241 -26.27 13.33 -21.24
CA MET A 241 -25.95 11.90 -21.24
C MET A 241 -24.81 11.58 -20.27
N PHE A 242 -23.77 12.41 -20.24
CA PHE A 242 -22.62 12.26 -19.35
C PHE A 242 -22.98 12.50 -17.88
N ARG A 243 -23.91 13.42 -17.60
CA ARG A 243 -24.36 13.73 -16.23
C ARG A 243 -25.36 12.72 -15.68
N SER A 244 -26.34 12.29 -16.48
CA SER A 244 -27.41 11.42 -16.00
C SER A 244 -27.02 9.95 -15.99
N GLY A 245 -26.11 9.57 -16.92
CA GLY A 245 -25.83 8.20 -17.40
C GLY A 245 -27.05 7.29 -17.56
N ARG A 246 -28.22 7.90 -17.66
CA ARG A 246 -29.51 7.34 -18.03
C ARG A 246 -29.86 8.03 -19.34
N GLY A 247 -29.27 7.52 -20.41
CA GLY A 247 -29.66 7.81 -21.78
C GLY A 247 -30.19 6.53 -22.41
N GLN A 248 -31.19 6.65 -23.28
CA GLN A 248 -31.58 5.52 -24.11
C GLN A 248 -30.38 5.13 -24.97
N SER A 249 -29.97 3.87 -24.93
CA SER A 249 -28.93 3.34 -25.82
C SER A 249 -29.37 3.46 -27.27
N PHE A 250 -28.44 3.74 -28.17
CA PHE A 250 -28.76 3.91 -29.60
C PHE A 250 -27.57 3.59 -30.50
N ALA A 251 -27.90 3.15 -31.72
CA ALA A 251 -26.96 2.96 -32.81
C ALA A 251 -26.49 4.33 -33.32
N THR A 252 -25.18 4.59 -33.36
CA THR A 252 -24.67 5.93 -33.68
C THR A 252 -24.60 6.20 -35.18
N GLY A 253 -24.60 5.15 -36.02
CA GLY A 253 -24.30 5.24 -37.44
C GLY A 253 -22.84 5.59 -37.76
N VAL A 254 -21.99 5.79 -36.74
CA VAL A 254 -20.57 6.12 -36.91
C VAL A 254 -19.76 4.83 -36.98
N GLU A 255 -19.00 4.65 -38.06
CA GLU A 255 -18.02 3.57 -38.16
C GLU A 255 -16.72 3.95 -37.46
N VAL A 256 -16.14 2.99 -36.74
CA VAL A 256 -14.80 3.06 -36.15
C VAL A 256 -13.91 1.97 -36.74
N HIS A 257 -12.64 2.31 -36.95
CA HIS A 257 -11.55 1.38 -37.19
C HIS A 257 -10.67 1.35 -35.93
N LEU A 258 -10.73 0.23 -35.19
CA LEU A 258 -9.90 -0.04 -34.02
C LEU A 258 -8.99 -1.24 -34.33
N ARG A 259 -7.69 -0.99 -34.44
CA ARG A 259 -6.68 -2.04 -34.65
C ARG A 259 -5.77 -2.14 -33.43
N VAL A 260 -5.72 -3.32 -32.84
CA VAL A 260 -4.83 -3.66 -31.72
C VAL A 260 -4.02 -4.87 -32.13
N ASP A 261 -2.69 -4.77 -32.09
CA ASP A 261 -1.80 -5.91 -32.22
C ASP A 261 -1.12 -6.14 -30.88
N ALA A 262 -1.56 -7.19 -30.18
CA ALA A 262 -1.08 -7.50 -28.83
C ALA A 262 -0.80 -8.99 -28.66
N THR A 263 0.21 -9.28 -27.85
CA THR A 263 0.51 -10.62 -27.34
C THR A 263 0.06 -10.71 -25.89
N PHE A 264 -0.79 -11.69 -25.59
CA PHE A 264 -1.10 -12.10 -24.21
C PHE A 264 -0.66 -13.55 -23.99
N ASP A 265 0.13 -13.76 -22.95
CA ASP A 265 0.52 -15.09 -22.48
C ASP A 265 0.21 -15.18 -20.97
N PRO A 266 -0.81 -15.96 -20.57
CA PRO A 266 -1.26 -16.02 -19.18
C PRO A 266 -0.24 -16.72 -18.26
N LYS A 267 0.76 -17.42 -18.81
CA LYS A 267 1.74 -18.22 -18.06
C LYS A 267 3.15 -18.05 -18.61
N ARG A 268 3.53 -16.83 -18.97
CA ARG A 268 4.89 -16.52 -19.46
C ARG A 268 5.91 -16.85 -18.38
N ALA A 269 6.89 -17.70 -18.71
CA ALA A 269 7.95 -18.07 -17.78
C ALA A 269 8.90 -16.90 -17.48
N THR A 270 9.37 -16.84 -16.24
CA THR A 270 10.40 -15.93 -15.71
C THR A 270 11.02 -16.57 -14.47
N ARG A 271 12.08 -16.00 -13.86
CA ARG A 271 12.71 -16.59 -12.68
C ARG A 271 13.45 -15.59 -11.80
N ASN A 272 13.35 -15.77 -10.49
CA ASN A 272 14.24 -15.07 -9.57
C ASN A 272 15.64 -15.71 -9.59
N VAL A 273 16.67 -14.94 -9.24
CA VAL A 273 18.06 -15.41 -9.11
C VAL A 273 18.48 -15.37 -7.65
N LEU A 274 18.87 -16.52 -7.08
CA LEU A 274 19.28 -16.65 -5.68
C LEU A 274 20.64 -17.32 -5.54
N ALA A 275 21.53 -16.69 -4.78
CA ALA A 275 22.82 -17.24 -4.36
C ALA A 275 23.04 -17.05 -2.85
N MET A 276 23.96 -17.79 -2.24
CA MET A 276 24.24 -17.67 -0.81
C MET A 276 25.70 -17.85 -0.42
N ILE A 277 26.03 -17.30 0.74
CA ILE A 277 27.19 -17.68 1.55
C ILE A 277 26.64 -18.47 2.76
N PRO A 278 26.93 -19.79 2.87
CA PRO A 278 26.42 -20.61 3.97
C PRO A 278 26.93 -20.14 5.34
N GLY A 279 26.05 -20.16 6.35
CA GLY A 279 26.42 -19.86 7.72
C GLY A 279 27.37 -20.90 8.33
N SER A 280 28.35 -20.42 9.08
CA SER A 280 29.37 -21.25 9.72
C SER A 280 28.98 -21.74 11.12
N ASP A 281 28.01 -21.10 11.77
CA ASP A 281 27.62 -21.43 13.13
C ASP A 281 26.55 -22.55 13.15
N PRO A 282 26.73 -23.64 13.92
CA PRO A 282 25.78 -24.76 13.92
C PRO A 282 24.35 -24.40 14.31
N LYS A 283 24.16 -23.36 15.12
CA LYS A 283 22.86 -22.88 15.59
C LYS A 283 22.30 -21.83 14.64
N LEU A 284 23.11 -20.83 14.28
CA LEU A 284 22.65 -19.66 13.53
C LEU A 284 22.63 -19.86 12.01
N LYS A 285 23.28 -20.90 11.46
CA LYS A 285 23.31 -21.12 9.99
C LYS A 285 21.94 -21.33 9.34
N LYS A 286 20.91 -21.63 10.13
CA LYS A 286 19.52 -21.74 9.67
C LYS A 286 18.75 -20.43 9.73
N GLU A 287 19.35 -19.37 10.25
CA GLU A 287 18.83 -18.00 10.19
C GLU A 287 19.37 -17.31 8.92
N TYR A 288 18.53 -16.51 8.27
CA TYR A 288 18.83 -15.93 6.95
C TYR A 288 18.85 -14.41 6.98
N VAL A 289 19.94 -13.82 6.50
CA VAL A 289 20.01 -12.40 6.13
C VAL A 289 19.86 -12.33 4.61
N VAL A 290 18.80 -11.70 4.11
CA VAL A 290 18.54 -11.59 2.68
C VAL A 290 18.87 -10.18 2.21
N LEU A 291 19.58 -10.06 1.10
CA LEU A 291 19.82 -8.81 0.38
C LEU A 291 19.26 -8.97 -1.02
N GLY A 292 18.59 -7.95 -1.54
CA GLY A 292 18.04 -8.02 -2.89
C GLY A 292 17.74 -6.68 -3.52
N GLY A 293 17.51 -6.75 -4.82
CA GLY A 293 17.05 -5.68 -5.68
C GLY A 293 16.45 -6.31 -6.94
N HIS A 294 15.51 -5.64 -7.57
CA HIS A 294 14.88 -6.19 -8.76
C HIS A 294 15.82 -6.16 -9.98
N LEU A 295 15.62 -7.11 -10.88
CA LEU A 295 16.43 -7.35 -12.08
C LEU A 295 15.82 -6.70 -13.31
N ASP A 296 14.49 -6.68 -13.38
CA ASP A 296 13.76 -6.22 -14.54
C ASP A 296 13.73 -4.70 -14.65
N HIS A 297 13.22 -4.24 -15.78
CA HIS A 297 12.72 -2.87 -15.94
C HIS A 297 11.58 -2.95 -16.98
N LEU A 298 11.27 -1.87 -17.69
CA LEU A 298 10.12 -1.79 -18.59
C LEU A 298 10.32 -2.52 -19.94
N GLY A 299 11.55 -2.85 -20.31
CA GLY A 299 11.86 -3.51 -21.59
C GLY A 299 11.91 -2.56 -22.79
N THR A 300 11.65 -3.11 -23.98
CA THR A 300 11.49 -2.34 -25.22
C THR A 300 10.02 -2.23 -25.58
N ASP A 301 9.54 -1.05 -25.95
CA ASP A 301 8.16 -0.84 -26.38
C ASP A 301 7.91 -1.35 -27.83
N PHE A 302 6.76 -1.03 -28.42
CA PHE A 302 6.44 -1.36 -29.81
C PHE A 302 7.06 -0.40 -30.84
N ARG A 303 7.53 0.78 -30.40
CA ARG A 303 8.23 1.78 -31.22
C ARG A 303 9.71 1.44 -31.38
N GLY A 304 10.21 0.48 -30.60
CA GLY A 304 11.62 0.13 -30.51
C GLY A 304 12.39 0.97 -29.50
N THR A 305 11.71 1.78 -28.69
CA THR A 305 12.31 2.53 -27.59
C THR A 305 12.66 1.56 -26.47
N THR A 306 13.92 1.50 -26.08
CA THR A 306 14.39 0.68 -24.96
C THR A 306 14.46 1.52 -23.70
N TYR A 307 13.90 1.00 -22.62
CA TYR A 307 13.97 1.58 -21.29
C TYR A 307 15.05 0.82 -20.53
N ASN A 308 16.25 1.38 -20.46
CA ASN A 308 17.43 0.66 -19.96
C ASN A 308 17.45 0.52 -18.43
N GLY A 309 16.82 1.43 -17.68
CA GLY A 309 16.64 1.26 -16.23
C GLY A 309 17.97 1.16 -15.48
N ALA A 310 18.87 2.11 -15.72
CA ALA A 310 20.19 2.10 -15.09
C ALA A 310 20.12 2.36 -13.58
N ASP A 311 19.34 3.36 -13.18
CA ASP A 311 19.08 3.64 -11.78
C ASP A 311 17.96 2.73 -11.26
N ASP A 312 16.88 2.55 -12.02
CA ASP A 312 15.74 1.66 -11.72
C ASP A 312 15.71 0.42 -12.64
N ASN A 313 16.19 -0.74 -12.22
CA ASN A 313 16.96 -0.95 -10.99
C ASN A 313 18.23 -1.77 -11.21
N ALA A 314 18.92 -1.53 -12.33
CA ALA A 314 20.26 -2.08 -12.48
C ALA A 314 21.18 -1.65 -11.31
N SER A 315 20.98 -0.47 -10.73
CA SER A 315 21.76 0.04 -9.61
C SER A 315 21.63 -0.79 -8.32
N GLY A 316 20.43 -1.19 -7.95
CA GLY A 316 20.15 -2.00 -6.76
C GLY A 316 20.79 -3.37 -6.86
N ILE A 317 20.49 -4.12 -7.93
CA ILE A 317 21.06 -5.47 -8.09
C ILE A 317 22.57 -5.44 -8.32
N ALA A 318 23.12 -4.44 -9.02
CA ALA A 318 24.57 -4.28 -9.15
C ALA A 318 25.26 -4.03 -7.80
N THR A 319 24.60 -3.30 -6.90
CA THR A 319 25.09 -3.08 -5.54
C THR A 319 25.06 -4.38 -4.73
N VAL A 320 23.98 -5.16 -4.80
CA VAL A 320 23.91 -6.51 -4.19
C VAL A 320 25.03 -7.42 -4.70
N MET A 321 25.28 -7.39 -6.02
CA MET A 321 26.37 -8.15 -6.65
C MET A 321 27.74 -7.75 -6.11
N GLU A 322 28.03 -6.45 -5.98
CA GLU A 322 29.31 -5.99 -5.46
C GLU A 322 29.49 -6.38 -3.98
N VAL A 323 28.46 -6.23 -3.16
CA VAL A 323 28.48 -6.66 -1.76
C VAL A 323 28.80 -8.16 -1.66
N ALA A 324 28.15 -8.99 -2.48
CA ALA A 324 28.42 -10.42 -2.56
C ALA A 324 29.89 -10.71 -2.93
N ARG A 325 30.41 -10.06 -3.97
CA ARG A 325 31.80 -10.20 -4.43
C ARG A 325 32.79 -9.81 -3.34
N VAL A 326 32.56 -8.68 -2.66
CA VAL A 326 33.44 -8.17 -1.60
C VAL A 326 33.44 -9.10 -0.39
N MET A 327 32.27 -9.62 0.03
CA MET A 327 32.19 -10.62 1.10
C MET A 327 32.98 -11.89 0.77
N MET A 328 32.89 -12.36 -0.47
CA MET A 328 33.66 -13.53 -0.94
C MET A 328 35.17 -13.24 -1.01
N ALA A 329 35.57 -12.09 -1.55
CA ALA A 329 36.97 -11.67 -1.65
C ALA A 329 37.63 -11.55 -0.27
N ASN A 330 36.88 -11.00 0.70
CA ASN A 330 37.31 -10.90 2.10
C ASN A 330 37.18 -12.21 2.89
N ARG A 331 36.71 -13.30 2.25
CA ARG A 331 36.51 -14.63 2.85
C ARG A 331 35.67 -14.57 4.13
N ILE A 332 34.63 -13.72 4.12
CA ILE A 332 33.71 -13.60 5.24
C ILE A 332 33.07 -14.98 5.50
N ARG A 333 33.16 -15.44 6.74
CA ARG A 333 32.47 -16.64 7.24
C ARG A 333 31.33 -16.18 8.14
N PRO A 334 30.15 -15.88 7.57
CA PRO A 334 29.03 -15.39 8.36
C PRO A 334 28.53 -16.51 9.28
N LYS A 335 28.03 -16.17 10.48
CA LYS A 335 27.44 -17.18 11.38
C LYS A 335 26.08 -17.63 10.85
N ARG A 336 25.29 -16.66 10.38
CA ARG A 336 24.03 -16.85 9.66
C ARG A 336 24.28 -17.10 8.19
N THR A 337 23.32 -17.70 7.51
CA THR A 337 23.39 -17.80 6.05
C THR A 337 23.01 -16.44 5.46
N VAL A 338 23.78 -15.97 4.47
CA VAL A 338 23.50 -14.72 3.75
C VAL A 338 23.05 -15.08 2.35
N ILE A 339 21.87 -14.59 1.96
CA ILE A 339 21.24 -14.85 0.67
C ILE A 339 21.23 -13.56 -0.13
N PHE A 340 21.61 -13.65 -1.40
CA PHE A 340 21.57 -12.57 -2.38
C PHE A 340 20.52 -12.92 -3.42
N ALA A 341 19.56 -12.02 -3.63
CA ALA A 341 18.40 -12.24 -4.47
C ALA A 341 18.28 -11.16 -5.56
N GLY A 342 18.03 -11.58 -6.79
CA GLY A 342 17.55 -10.73 -7.88
C GLY A 342 16.11 -11.13 -8.21
N TRP A 343 15.19 -10.17 -8.12
CA TRP A 343 13.76 -10.41 -8.33
C TRP A 343 13.36 -10.05 -9.76
N SER A 344 12.61 -10.90 -10.43
CA SER A 344 12.01 -10.55 -11.73
C SER A 344 10.55 -10.15 -11.54
N GLY A 345 10.01 -9.24 -12.32
CA GLY A 345 8.60 -8.85 -12.30
C GLY A 345 8.21 -7.82 -11.24
N GLU A 346 9.16 -7.04 -10.72
CA GLU A 346 8.86 -5.94 -9.79
C GLU A 346 7.98 -4.89 -10.48
N GLU A 347 8.34 -4.49 -11.70
CA GLU A 347 7.65 -3.48 -12.53
C GLU A 347 6.21 -3.85 -12.90
N MET A 348 5.91 -5.15 -12.79
CA MET A 348 4.57 -5.69 -13.02
C MET A 348 3.75 -5.81 -11.73
N GLY A 349 4.26 -5.31 -10.60
CA GLY A 349 3.64 -5.33 -9.29
C GLY A 349 4.26 -6.36 -8.33
N LEU A 350 5.57 -6.28 -8.10
CA LEU A 350 6.31 -7.08 -7.11
C LEU A 350 6.21 -8.59 -7.31
N LEU A 351 6.04 -9.06 -8.55
CA LEU A 351 5.66 -10.45 -8.82
C LEU A 351 6.71 -11.46 -8.35
N GLY A 352 8.00 -11.14 -8.50
CA GLY A 352 9.11 -12.02 -8.11
C GLY A 352 9.24 -12.20 -6.61
N SER A 353 9.34 -11.10 -5.85
CA SER A 353 9.40 -11.12 -4.39
C SER A 353 8.10 -11.64 -3.76
N SER A 354 6.94 -11.32 -4.34
CA SER A 354 5.65 -11.88 -3.92
C SER A 354 5.58 -13.39 -4.14
N HIS A 355 6.07 -13.88 -5.27
CA HIS A 355 6.17 -15.32 -5.51
C HIS A 355 7.08 -16.00 -4.48
N TYR A 356 8.24 -15.42 -4.18
CA TYR A 356 9.14 -15.93 -3.15
C TYR A 356 8.49 -15.92 -1.76
N ALA A 357 7.83 -14.84 -1.37
CA ALA A 357 7.17 -14.75 -0.07
C ALA A 357 6.01 -15.74 0.08
N ALA A 358 5.33 -16.09 -1.02
CA ALA A 358 4.30 -17.12 -1.05
C ALA A 358 4.86 -18.55 -1.10
N HIS A 359 6.02 -18.75 -1.73
CA HIS A 359 6.67 -20.06 -1.92
C HIS A 359 8.15 -19.99 -1.54
N PRO A 360 8.47 -19.75 -0.25
CA PRO A 360 9.85 -19.49 0.15
C PRO A 360 10.70 -20.76 0.04
N ILE A 361 11.80 -20.68 -0.72
CA ILE A 361 12.84 -21.72 -0.72
C ILE A 361 13.55 -21.75 0.64
N TRP A 362 13.80 -20.55 1.19
CA TRP A 362 14.33 -20.38 2.53
C TRP A 362 13.22 -19.80 3.42
N PRO A 363 12.73 -20.55 4.43
CA PRO A 363 11.56 -20.18 5.21
C PRO A 363 11.62 -18.73 5.70
N LEU A 364 10.54 -17.98 5.47
CA LEU A 364 10.46 -16.61 5.94
C LEU A 364 10.61 -16.58 7.46
N GLU A 365 10.09 -17.58 8.18
CA GLU A 365 10.09 -17.70 9.66
C GLU A 365 11.50 -17.72 10.26
N GLN A 366 12.49 -18.05 9.43
CA GLN A 366 13.90 -18.08 9.79
C GLN A 366 14.69 -16.93 9.16
N THR A 367 14.04 -16.08 8.38
CA THR A 367 14.64 -14.87 7.82
C THR A 367 14.62 -13.78 8.88
N VAL A 368 15.81 -13.32 9.29
CA VAL A 368 15.96 -12.29 10.34
C VAL A 368 15.74 -10.89 9.81
N VAL A 369 16.08 -10.67 8.54
CA VAL A 369 15.95 -9.38 7.87
C VAL A 369 16.01 -9.55 6.35
N TYR A 370 15.28 -8.68 5.65
CA TYR A 370 15.49 -8.41 4.23
C TYR A 370 15.98 -6.97 4.00
N LEU A 371 17.09 -6.79 3.30
CA LEU A 371 17.61 -5.50 2.86
C LEU A 371 17.33 -5.34 1.37
N ASN A 372 16.41 -4.44 1.04
CA ASN A 372 16.00 -4.13 -0.33
C ASN A 372 16.73 -2.90 -0.85
N LEU A 373 17.30 -2.98 -2.06
CA LEU A 373 17.97 -1.89 -2.72
C LEU A 373 17.23 -1.53 -4.01
N ASP A 374 16.81 -0.27 -4.11
CA ASP A 374 16.14 0.28 -5.29
C ASP A 374 16.62 1.70 -5.55
N MET A 375 16.92 2.02 -6.81
CA MET A 375 17.37 3.34 -7.24
C MET A 375 18.48 3.91 -6.34
N VAL A 376 19.62 3.21 -6.28
CA VAL A 376 20.77 3.56 -5.43
C VAL A 376 21.97 4.08 -6.23
N GLY A 377 21.75 4.48 -7.47
CA GLY A 377 22.79 4.93 -8.41
C GLY A 377 22.91 6.45 -8.56
N ARG A 378 21.94 7.23 -8.06
CA ARG A 378 21.83 8.67 -8.27
C ARG A 378 21.36 9.42 -7.02
N GLY A 379 21.08 10.72 -7.12
CA GLY A 379 20.63 11.53 -5.99
C GLY A 379 21.75 12.37 -5.39
N ASN A 380 21.62 12.73 -4.12
CA ASN A 380 22.49 13.68 -3.42
C ASN A 380 23.58 13.02 -2.54
N GLY A 381 23.74 11.70 -2.65
CA GLY A 381 24.73 10.92 -1.89
C GLY A 381 24.29 10.47 -0.51
N LYS A 382 23.10 10.87 -0.05
CA LYS A 382 22.47 10.30 1.16
C LYS A 382 21.57 9.12 0.81
N VAL A 383 21.31 8.25 1.79
CA VAL A 383 20.51 7.04 1.62
C VAL A 383 19.37 7.03 2.63
N ARG A 384 18.13 7.06 2.13
CA ARG A 384 16.94 6.80 2.93
C ARG A 384 16.91 5.32 3.29
N ILE A 385 16.76 5.03 4.58
CA ILE A 385 16.66 3.64 5.06
C ILE A 385 15.31 3.48 5.78
N SER A 386 14.32 2.99 5.04
CA SER A 386 12.94 2.85 5.52
C SER A 386 12.70 1.47 6.10
N GLY A 387 12.21 1.37 7.34
CA GLY A 387 11.88 0.08 7.96
C GLY A 387 12.23 0.00 9.46
N LYS A 388 12.88 1.04 10.01
CA LYS A 388 13.31 1.12 11.42
C LYS A 388 12.20 0.75 12.39
N TYR A 389 10.96 1.13 12.07
CA TYR A 389 9.81 0.91 12.94
C TYR A 389 9.40 -0.57 13.07
N TYR A 390 9.62 -1.38 12.03
CA TYR A 390 9.25 -2.79 12.02
C TYR A 390 10.41 -3.72 12.36
N GLY A 391 11.59 -3.17 12.65
CA GLY A 391 12.77 -3.93 13.06
C GLY A 391 13.72 -3.11 13.92
N PRO A 392 13.30 -2.54 15.06
CA PRO A 392 14.13 -1.63 15.85
C PRO A 392 15.45 -2.27 16.31
N LYS A 393 15.41 -3.55 16.74
CA LYS A 393 16.60 -4.29 17.14
C LYS A 393 17.58 -4.53 15.98
N VAL A 394 17.04 -4.75 14.78
CA VAL A 394 17.83 -4.90 13.55
C VAL A 394 18.45 -3.56 13.16
N TRP A 395 17.67 -2.47 13.25
CA TRP A 395 18.14 -1.11 13.00
C TRP A 395 19.28 -0.72 13.93
N GLU A 396 19.18 -0.98 15.24
CA GLU A 396 20.25 -0.66 16.20
C GLU A 396 21.59 -1.29 15.80
N LEU A 397 21.57 -2.55 15.35
CA LEU A 397 22.77 -3.24 14.89
C LEU A 397 23.30 -2.65 13.57
N MET A 398 22.41 -2.31 12.64
CA MET A 398 22.78 -1.65 11.39
C MET A 398 23.42 -0.31 11.67
N GLU A 399 22.78 0.54 12.47
CA GLU A 399 23.24 1.87 12.85
C GLU A 399 24.60 1.83 13.52
N GLN A 400 24.81 0.90 14.47
CA GLN A 400 26.13 0.69 15.08
C GLN A 400 27.19 0.30 14.05
N ALA A 401 26.85 -0.55 13.07
CA ALA A 401 27.77 -1.01 12.05
C ALA A 401 28.17 0.07 11.04
N LEU A 402 27.31 1.07 10.79
CA LEU A 402 27.61 2.17 9.87
C LEU A 402 28.82 2.99 10.35
N GLY A 403 28.89 3.26 11.65
CA GLY A 403 29.87 4.18 12.25
C GLY A 403 29.67 5.63 11.82
N ASP A 404 30.36 6.57 12.47
CA ASP A 404 30.12 8.01 12.31
C ASP A 404 30.30 8.50 10.85
N SER A 405 31.19 7.85 10.09
CA SER A 405 31.49 8.23 8.71
C SER A 405 30.30 8.04 7.76
N LEU A 406 29.47 7.02 7.97
CA LEU A 406 28.32 6.72 7.12
C LEU A 406 26.99 7.16 7.76
N LYS A 407 26.92 7.24 9.09
CA LYS A 407 25.71 7.71 9.78
C LYS A 407 25.24 9.09 9.32
N LYS A 408 26.18 10.00 9.01
CA LYS A 408 25.86 11.34 8.50
C LYS A 408 25.11 11.34 7.14
N ASP A 409 25.29 10.26 6.37
CA ASP A 409 24.70 10.10 5.03
C ASP A 409 23.49 9.14 5.08
N ALA A 410 23.20 8.53 6.23
CA ALA A 410 22.05 7.67 6.43
C ALA A 410 20.85 8.49 6.94
N GLU A 411 19.73 8.40 6.24
CA GLU A 411 18.47 9.05 6.60
C GLU A 411 17.46 7.96 7.02
N PRO A 412 17.47 7.51 8.29
CA PRO A 412 16.51 6.51 8.76
C PRO A 412 15.09 7.05 8.67
N GLN A 413 14.17 6.19 8.23
CA GLN A 413 12.75 6.48 8.14
C GLN A 413 11.95 5.40 8.85
N ARG A 414 10.74 5.74 9.32
CA ARG A 414 9.81 4.76 9.93
C ARG A 414 9.65 3.55 9.00
N GLY A 415 9.33 3.81 7.73
CA GLY A 415 9.06 2.82 6.70
C GLY A 415 7.74 2.07 6.88
N GLY A 416 7.41 1.21 5.91
CA GLY A 416 6.17 0.44 5.85
C GLY A 416 6.05 -0.31 4.51
N PRO A 417 4.94 -1.04 4.29
CA PRO A 417 4.59 -1.58 2.96
C PRO A 417 4.66 -0.46 1.91
N GLY A 418 5.07 -0.78 0.68
CA GLY A 418 5.18 0.17 -0.42
C GLY A 418 5.42 -0.45 -1.78
N GLY A 419 5.85 0.37 -2.74
CA GLY A 419 5.99 -0.03 -4.14
C GLY A 419 7.36 -0.64 -4.47
N SER A 420 7.93 -1.48 -3.60
CA SER A 420 9.16 -2.23 -3.89
C SER A 420 9.19 -3.54 -3.11
N ASP A 421 10.19 -4.40 -3.39
CA ASP A 421 10.25 -5.80 -2.98
C ASP A 421 10.37 -6.04 -1.47
N HIS A 422 10.60 -5.01 -0.65
CA HIS A 422 10.54 -5.16 0.82
C HIS A 422 9.14 -5.51 1.32
N THR A 423 8.13 -5.14 0.55
CA THR A 423 6.72 -5.23 0.96
C THR A 423 6.27 -6.66 1.20
N PRO A 424 6.43 -7.63 0.28
CA PRO A 424 5.97 -9.00 0.51
C PRO A 424 6.63 -9.69 1.71
N PHE A 425 7.85 -9.28 2.08
CA PHE A 425 8.53 -9.74 3.29
C PHE A 425 7.95 -9.09 4.55
N LEU A 426 7.81 -7.77 4.52
CA LEU A 426 7.31 -6.98 5.65
C LEU A 426 5.91 -7.40 6.06
N VAL A 427 5.00 -7.58 5.09
CA VAL A 427 3.62 -8.01 5.35
C VAL A 427 3.53 -9.42 5.94
N ARG A 428 4.60 -10.22 5.86
CA ARG A 428 4.75 -11.54 6.50
C ARG A 428 5.53 -11.47 7.81
N GLY A 429 5.70 -10.27 8.36
CA GLY A 429 6.38 -9.99 9.62
C GLY A 429 7.90 -10.15 9.58
N VAL A 430 8.52 -10.27 8.41
CA VAL A 430 9.99 -10.24 8.31
C VAL A 430 10.43 -8.77 8.39
N PRO A 431 11.30 -8.38 9.33
CA PRO A 431 11.89 -7.04 9.32
C PRO A 431 12.51 -6.75 7.95
N ALA A 432 12.07 -5.68 7.30
CA ALA A 432 12.54 -5.35 5.96
C ALA A 432 12.92 -3.87 5.89
N PHE A 433 14.07 -3.60 5.27
CA PHE A 433 14.60 -2.25 5.12
C PHE A 433 14.71 -1.92 3.64
N PHE A 434 14.06 -0.83 3.23
CA PHE A 434 14.15 -0.29 1.89
C PHE A 434 15.18 0.83 1.84
N LEU A 435 16.25 0.59 1.08
CA LEU A 435 17.34 1.53 0.83
C LEU A 435 17.14 2.15 -0.55
N LEU A 436 16.99 3.48 -0.57
CA LEU A 436 16.87 4.31 -1.76
C LEU A 436 17.65 5.60 -1.52
N THR A 437 18.42 6.05 -2.50
CA THR A 437 19.19 7.29 -2.36
C THR A 437 18.27 8.51 -2.33
N SER A 438 18.60 9.51 -1.52
CA SER A 438 17.80 10.74 -1.41
C SER A 438 18.10 11.69 -2.56
N GLY A 439 17.13 12.55 -2.90
CA GLY A 439 17.25 13.55 -3.96
C GLY A 439 16.42 13.22 -5.19
N ASP A 440 16.69 13.91 -6.29
CA ASP A 440 15.90 13.78 -7.52
C ASP A 440 16.35 12.58 -8.37
N HIS A 441 15.36 11.87 -8.89
CA HIS A 441 15.52 10.78 -9.86
C HIS A 441 14.74 11.12 -11.14
N PRO A 442 15.18 12.13 -11.92
CA PRO A 442 14.38 12.75 -12.98
C PRO A 442 14.12 11.83 -14.18
N ASP A 443 14.91 10.77 -14.32
CA ASP A 443 14.82 9.82 -15.43
C ASP A 443 14.00 8.57 -15.06
N TYR A 444 13.33 8.55 -13.90
CA TYR A 444 12.51 7.43 -13.46
C TYR A 444 11.49 6.99 -14.53
N HIS A 445 11.55 5.70 -14.89
CA HIS A 445 10.74 5.07 -15.94
C HIS A 445 10.86 5.76 -17.33
N GLN A 446 11.93 6.50 -17.58
CA GLN A 446 12.20 7.13 -18.86
C GLN A 446 13.24 6.34 -19.67
N PRO A 447 13.19 6.38 -21.01
CA PRO A 447 14.25 5.82 -21.86
C PRO A 447 15.63 6.40 -21.57
N THR A 448 15.67 7.57 -20.95
CA THR A 448 16.89 8.29 -20.59
C THR A 448 17.52 7.84 -19.27
N ASP A 449 16.96 6.85 -18.57
CA ASP A 449 17.60 6.21 -17.42
C ASP A 449 18.72 5.27 -17.86
N ASP A 450 19.90 5.84 -18.12
CA ASP A 450 21.04 5.17 -18.73
C ASP A 450 22.32 5.25 -17.87
N TRP A 451 23.24 4.32 -18.09
CA TRP A 451 24.36 4.01 -17.21
C TRP A 451 25.36 5.16 -17.07
N ASP A 452 25.45 6.06 -18.05
CA ASP A 452 26.38 7.18 -18.04
C ASP A 452 26.06 8.18 -16.91
N LYS A 453 24.77 8.33 -16.57
CA LYS A 453 24.25 9.21 -15.51
C LYS A 453 24.46 8.72 -14.09
N ILE A 454 24.83 7.44 -13.93
CA ILE A 454 25.06 6.84 -12.62
C ILE A 454 26.29 7.45 -11.96
N GLN A 455 26.20 7.72 -10.67
CA GLN A 455 27.25 8.32 -9.85
C GLN A 455 27.95 7.22 -9.03
N PRO A 456 29.19 6.82 -9.37
CA PRO A 456 29.94 5.79 -8.65
C PRO A 456 30.03 6.06 -7.15
N GLU A 457 30.29 7.30 -6.76
CA GLU A 457 30.42 7.73 -5.37
C GLU A 457 29.15 7.47 -4.56
N VAL A 458 27.97 7.68 -5.17
CA VAL A 458 26.68 7.40 -4.53
C VAL A 458 26.46 5.90 -4.38
N CYS A 459 26.71 5.14 -5.45
CA CYS A 459 26.67 3.67 -5.41
C CYS A 459 27.57 3.11 -4.30
N GLN A 460 28.76 3.69 -4.13
CA GLN A 460 29.72 3.27 -3.13
C GLN A 460 29.21 3.50 -1.70
N VAL A 461 28.55 4.63 -1.42
CA VAL A 461 27.95 4.91 -0.11
C VAL A 461 26.86 3.88 0.21
N ALA A 462 25.90 3.70 -0.70
CA ALA A 462 24.81 2.73 -0.52
C ALA A 462 25.33 1.29 -0.36
N GLY A 463 26.31 0.90 -1.17
CA GLY A 463 26.93 -0.42 -1.11
C GLY A 463 27.75 -0.65 0.15
N GLU A 464 28.49 0.33 0.64
CA GLU A 464 29.26 0.22 1.89
C GLU A 464 28.32 0.13 3.11
N MET A 465 27.24 0.93 3.15
CA MET A 465 26.20 0.80 4.17
C MET A 465 25.62 -0.61 4.18
N THR A 466 25.21 -1.10 3.01
CA THR A 466 24.65 -2.43 2.83
C THR A 466 25.62 -3.53 3.26
N TYR A 467 26.89 -3.45 2.85
CA TYR A 467 27.94 -4.41 3.23
C TYR A 467 28.15 -4.45 4.74
N ARG A 468 28.30 -3.30 5.41
CA ARG A 468 28.52 -3.24 6.85
C ARG A 468 27.33 -3.78 7.62
N SER A 469 26.11 -3.36 7.25
CA SER A 469 24.87 -3.86 7.82
C SER A 469 24.75 -5.38 7.67
N ALA A 470 24.94 -5.91 6.46
CA ALA A 470 24.83 -7.34 6.20
C ALA A 470 25.86 -8.16 6.98
N VAL A 471 27.11 -7.73 7.02
CA VAL A 471 28.17 -8.41 7.80
C VAL A 471 27.84 -8.37 9.29
N ALA A 472 27.42 -7.22 9.83
CA ALA A 472 27.08 -7.09 11.24
C ALA A 472 25.92 -8.01 11.64
N LEU A 473 24.83 -7.99 10.87
CA LEU A 473 23.65 -8.82 11.09
C LEU A 473 23.96 -10.31 10.99
N ALA A 474 24.79 -10.68 10.01
CA ALA A 474 25.21 -12.07 9.80
C ALA A 474 26.18 -12.60 10.88
N GLN A 475 26.86 -11.70 11.60
CA GLN A 475 27.83 -12.04 12.67
C GLN A 475 27.29 -11.87 14.09
N ALA A 476 26.22 -11.08 14.26
CA ALA A 476 25.68 -10.68 15.56
C ALA A 476 25.40 -11.89 16.46
N PRO A 477 25.91 -11.90 17.71
CA PRO A 477 25.56 -12.93 18.67
C PRO A 477 24.11 -12.75 19.15
N GLY A 478 23.40 -13.86 19.42
CA GLY A 478 22.05 -13.83 20.00
C GLY A 478 20.91 -13.92 18.97
N ALA A 479 19.67 -14.04 19.48
CA ALA A 479 18.47 -14.20 18.65
C ALA A 479 18.02 -12.87 18.06
N LEU A 480 17.88 -12.81 16.74
CA LEU A 480 17.30 -11.68 16.00
C LEU A 480 15.88 -11.98 15.51
N LEU A 481 15.46 -13.25 15.52
CA LEU A 481 14.09 -13.62 15.23
C LEU A 481 13.19 -13.20 16.39
N GLU A 482 12.18 -12.39 16.09
CA GLU A 482 11.14 -12.00 17.04
C GLU A 482 10.02 -13.04 17.05
N ALA A 483 9.58 -13.42 18.24
CA ALA A 483 8.38 -14.24 18.40
C ALA A 483 7.13 -13.42 18.01
N ASP A 484 6.13 -14.06 17.43
CA ASP A 484 4.87 -13.43 17.02
C ASP A 484 5.04 -12.23 16.07
N ARG A 485 6.09 -12.20 15.26
CA ARG A 485 6.42 -11.09 14.34
C ARG A 485 5.31 -10.71 13.33
N GLU A 486 4.44 -11.65 12.97
CA GLU A 486 3.27 -11.35 12.13
C GLU A 486 2.22 -10.56 12.93
N ALA A 487 1.99 -10.93 14.19
CA ALA A 487 1.16 -10.15 15.10
C ALA A 487 1.79 -8.77 15.39
N GLU A 488 3.12 -8.72 15.51
CA GLU A 488 3.87 -7.46 15.66
C GLU A 488 3.67 -6.57 14.43
N TYR A 489 3.79 -7.11 13.21
CA TYR A 489 3.53 -6.37 11.97
C TYR A 489 2.09 -5.86 11.92
N VAL A 490 1.10 -6.74 12.14
CA VAL A 490 -0.33 -6.37 12.08
C VAL A 490 -0.66 -5.31 13.12
N PHE A 491 -0.15 -5.47 14.34
CA PHE A 491 -0.26 -4.46 15.39
C PHE A 491 0.36 -3.13 14.94
N ARG A 492 1.58 -3.15 14.40
CA ARG A 492 2.28 -1.96 13.90
C ARG A 492 1.69 -1.33 12.64
N HIS A 493 0.86 -2.06 11.89
CA HIS A 493 0.28 -1.63 10.61
C HIS A 493 -1.16 -1.13 10.75
N ALA A 494 -1.90 -1.68 11.72
CA ALA A 494 -3.34 -1.51 11.80
C ALA A 494 -3.86 -1.17 13.21
N ALA A 495 -3.02 -1.16 14.26
CA ALA A 495 -3.51 -0.85 15.59
C ALA A 495 -3.92 0.62 15.71
N LEU A 496 -5.22 0.79 15.95
CA LEU A 496 -5.81 2.06 16.34
C LEU A 496 -5.95 2.08 17.86
N ALA A 497 -5.44 3.13 18.49
CA ALA A 497 -5.62 3.33 19.91
C ALA A 497 -6.68 4.41 20.14
N PHE A 498 -7.83 4.02 20.69
CA PHE A 498 -8.76 5.01 21.26
C PHE A 498 -8.11 5.59 22.51
N LEU A 499 -7.54 6.78 22.39
CA LEU A 499 -6.84 7.45 23.46
C LEU A 499 -7.54 8.75 23.79
N GLN A 500 -8.21 8.78 24.93
CA GLN A 500 -8.69 10.04 25.48
C GLN A 500 -7.57 10.63 26.34
N PRO A 501 -6.71 11.56 25.91
CA PRO A 501 -5.78 12.18 26.84
C PRO A 501 -6.51 13.12 27.79
N THR A 502 -5.87 13.43 28.92
CA THR A 502 -6.37 14.37 29.94
C THR A 502 -5.84 15.79 29.69
N TRP A 503 -4.70 15.90 29.00
CA TRP A 503 -4.04 17.15 28.59
C TRP A 503 -3.37 16.91 27.22
N LEU A 504 -3.61 17.78 26.23
CA LEU A 504 -3.19 17.55 24.84
C LEU A 504 -1.67 17.54 24.66
N THR A 505 -0.95 18.52 25.19
CA THR A 505 0.49 18.70 24.92
C THR A 505 1.39 17.65 25.58
N THR A 506 1.11 17.25 26.82
CA THR A 506 1.87 16.20 27.53
C THR A 506 1.50 14.78 27.06
N GLY A 507 0.37 14.63 26.35
CA GLY A 507 -0.08 13.35 25.82
C GLY A 507 0.56 12.98 24.48
N LEU A 508 0.81 13.96 23.60
CA LEU A 508 1.26 13.73 22.22
C LEU A 508 2.67 13.13 22.14
N GLU A 509 3.65 13.68 22.88
CA GLU A 509 5.02 13.14 22.92
C GLU A 509 5.07 11.71 23.48
N SER A 510 4.23 11.41 24.47
CA SER A 510 4.09 10.04 24.97
C SER A 510 3.49 9.15 23.88
N MET A 511 2.46 9.61 23.17
CA MET A 511 1.75 8.83 22.15
C MET A 511 2.60 8.46 20.94
N SER A 512 3.47 9.36 20.44
CA SER A 512 4.38 9.04 19.32
C SER A 512 5.35 7.91 19.66
N GLN A 513 5.65 7.68 20.94
CA GLN A 513 6.52 6.59 21.40
C GLN A 513 5.82 5.22 21.50
N HIS A 514 4.49 5.15 21.42
CA HIS A 514 3.72 3.93 21.67
C HIS A 514 3.31 3.15 20.42
N HIS A 515 3.87 3.46 19.25
CA HIS A 515 3.68 2.65 18.03
C HIS A 515 2.21 2.49 17.60
N ILE A 516 1.50 3.61 17.49
CA ILE A 516 0.09 3.68 17.08
C ILE A 516 -0.05 4.46 15.77
N ASP A 517 -0.98 4.07 14.90
CA ASP A 517 -1.16 4.72 13.59
C ASP A 517 -2.22 5.84 13.63
N VAL A 518 -3.28 5.66 14.42
CA VAL A 518 -4.38 6.63 14.55
C VAL A 518 -4.78 6.77 16.03
N ALA A 519 -5.01 8.00 16.48
CA ALA A 519 -5.53 8.30 17.81
C ALA A 519 -6.76 9.21 17.77
N LEU A 520 -7.84 8.79 18.45
CA LEU A 520 -9.04 9.61 18.66
C LEU A 520 -8.97 10.40 19.97
N LEU A 521 -8.70 11.70 19.86
CA LEU A 521 -8.60 12.65 20.96
C LEU A 521 -9.96 13.23 21.34
N VAL A 522 -10.40 13.01 22.58
CA VAL A 522 -11.68 13.55 23.10
C VAL A 522 -11.40 14.47 24.29
N PRO A 523 -11.38 15.81 24.11
CA PRO A 523 -11.13 16.77 25.20
C PRO A 523 -12.15 16.60 26.33
N ARG A 524 -11.71 16.72 27.59
CA ARG A 524 -12.61 16.73 28.75
C ARG A 524 -13.03 18.16 29.07
N VAL A 525 -14.31 18.35 29.26
CA VAL A 525 -14.87 19.61 29.74
C VAL A 525 -15.50 19.40 31.12
N LYS A 526 -15.38 20.37 32.02
CA LYS A 526 -16.03 20.29 33.34
C LYS A 526 -17.55 20.38 33.16
N PRO A 527 -18.34 19.41 33.64
CA PRO A 527 -19.79 19.42 33.47
C PRO A 527 -20.47 20.72 33.96
N GLN A 528 -19.95 21.30 35.04
CA GLN A 528 -20.46 22.50 35.70
C GLN A 528 -20.01 23.84 35.09
N ALA A 529 -19.14 23.82 34.06
CA ALA A 529 -18.66 25.04 33.40
C ALA A 529 -19.77 25.72 32.58
N GLY A 530 -19.69 27.05 32.44
CA GLY A 530 -20.60 27.81 31.57
C GLY A 530 -20.32 27.55 30.09
N LEU A 531 -21.32 27.69 29.21
CA LEU A 531 -21.21 27.37 27.78
C LEU A 531 -19.97 27.99 27.11
N SER A 532 -19.65 29.26 27.40
CA SER A 532 -18.49 29.95 26.84
C SER A 532 -17.16 29.30 27.24
N GLU A 533 -17.00 28.89 28.50
CA GLU A 533 -15.80 28.21 28.99
C GLU A 533 -15.66 26.83 28.33
N LYS A 534 -16.79 26.13 28.15
CA LYS A 534 -16.83 24.84 27.48
C LYS A 534 -16.41 24.96 26.00
N LEU A 535 -16.92 25.96 25.29
CA LEU A 535 -16.58 26.22 23.88
C LEU A 535 -15.12 26.66 23.73
N GLU A 536 -14.61 27.48 24.66
CA GLU A 536 -13.22 27.91 24.68
C GLU A 536 -12.26 26.72 24.76
N VAL A 537 -12.57 25.70 25.58
CA VAL A 537 -11.78 24.46 25.67
C VAL A 537 -11.73 23.74 24.32
N LEU A 538 -12.85 23.61 23.60
CA LEU A 538 -12.89 22.92 22.31
C LEU A 538 -12.13 23.68 21.22
N VAL A 539 -12.29 25.00 21.16
CA VAL A 539 -11.59 25.85 20.19
C VAL A 539 -10.09 25.82 20.45
N ARG A 540 -9.66 26.01 21.71
CA ARG A 540 -8.24 25.92 22.09
C ARG A 540 -7.64 24.56 21.76
N ALA A 541 -8.39 23.46 21.98
CA ALA A 541 -7.91 22.12 21.64
C ALA A 541 -7.68 21.95 20.13
N ALA A 542 -8.63 22.41 19.30
CA ALA A 542 -8.49 22.35 17.85
C ALA A 542 -7.35 23.23 17.33
N ASP A 543 -7.23 24.46 17.83
CA ASP A 543 -6.16 25.38 17.42
C ASP A 543 -4.78 24.89 17.88
N SER A 544 -4.66 24.36 19.10
CA SER A 544 -3.40 23.80 19.60
C SER A 544 -2.93 22.61 18.75
N LEU A 545 -3.86 21.76 18.29
CA LEU A 545 -3.50 20.65 17.41
C LEU A 545 -3.08 21.11 16.02
N ARG A 546 -3.76 22.11 15.44
CA ARG A 546 -3.37 22.68 14.15
C ARG A 546 -2.02 23.37 14.21
N GLU A 547 -1.70 24.01 15.32
CA GLU A 547 -0.38 24.59 15.57
C GLU A 547 0.68 23.48 15.66
N ALA A 548 0.41 22.46 16.48
CA ALA A 548 1.34 21.35 16.66
C ALA A 548 1.54 20.53 15.36
N ASP A 549 0.50 20.36 14.53
CA ASP A 549 0.53 19.71 13.21
C ASP A 549 1.42 20.47 12.20
N ARG A 550 1.39 21.81 12.24
CA ARG A 550 2.27 22.64 11.39
C ARG A 550 3.74 22.58 11.78
N GLU A 551 4.03 22.26 13.03
CA GLU A 551 5.37 22.31 13.62
C GLU A 551 6.02 20.92 13.74
N SER A 552 5.26 19.83 13.64
CA SER A 552 5.73 18.46 13.89
C SER A 552 5.96 17.66 12.62
N GLU A 553 7.02 16.85 12.61
CA GLU A 553 7.24 15.78 11.64
C GLU A 553 6.73 14.41 12.15
N GLU A 554 6.14 14.35 13.36
CA GLU A 554 5.76 13.10 14.04
C GLU A 554 4.26 12.76 13.98
N PHE A 555 3.37 13.71 13.68
CA PHE A 555 1.93 13.47 13.60
C PHE A 555 1.24 14.35 12.55
N ASP A 556 0.10 13.88 12.05
CA ASP A 556 -0.77 14.59 11.11
C ASP A 556 -2.20 14.71 11.70
N LEU A 557 -2.80 15.91 11.69
CA LEU A 557 -4.20 16.09 12.08
C LEU A 557 -5.13 15.76 10.91
N ALA A 558 -5.96 14.74 11.06
CA ALA A 558 -6.94 14.35 10.06
C ALA A 558 -8.13 15.33 10.06
N THR A 559 -8.02 16.41 9.27
CA THR A 559 -9.08 17.41 9.11
C THR A 559 -10.23 16.95 8.21
N ASN A 560 -10.12 15.80 7.54
CA ASN A 560 -11.20 15.17 6.81
C ASN A 560 -11.03 13.65 6.95
N PRO A 561 -12.05 12.87 7.34
CA PRO A 561 -11.84 11.44 7.46
C PRO A 561 -11.62 10.76 6.11
N ALA A 562 -11.97 11.38 4.98
CA ALA A 562 -11.53 10.93 3.64
C ALA A 562 -10.03 11.11 3.40
N GLU A 563 -9.35 11.96 4.18
CA GLU A 563 -7.90 12.13 4.17
C GLU A 563 -7.18 11.06 4.99
N LEU A 564 -7.90 10.22 5.76
CA LEU A 564 -7.36 9.01 6.40
C LEU A 564 -6.92 8.03 5.30
N ARG A 565 -5.72 8.29 4.80
CA ARG A 565 -5.13 7.62 3.65
C ARG A 565 -4.03 6.74 4.19
N MET A 566 -4.39 5.57 4.72
CA MET A 566 -3.43 4.48 4.99
C MET A 566 -2.08 5.06 5.46
N ALA A 567 -2.09 5.78 6.59
CA ALA A 567 -1.02 6.63 7.14
C ALA A 567 0.35 5.96 7.29
N THR A 568 0.46 4.69 6.91
CA THR A 568 1.65 3.86 7.02
C THR A 568 2.85 4.36 6.21
N TYR A 569 2.65 5.29 5.27
CA TYR A 569 3.73 5.78 4.41
C TYR A 569 4.51 6.97 4.96
N ARG A 570 3.88 7.88 5.72
CA ARG A 570 4.52 9.16 6.11
C ARG A 570 5.31 9.09 7.40
N GLY A 571 5.10 8.06 8.19
CA GLY A 571 5.81 7.97 9.47
C GLY A 571 5.15 8.69 10.63
N THR A 572 3.98 9.28 10.40
CA THR A 572 3.26 10.15 11.33
C THR A 572 2.12 9.41 12.04
N LEU A 573 1.83 9.80 13.29
CA LEU A 573 0.61 9.43 14.01
C LEU A 573 -0.56 10.29 13.49
N GLU A 574 -1.63 9.69 12.98
CA GLU A 574 -2.83 10.44 12.60
C GLU A 574 -3.70 10.76 13.83
N LEU A 575 -4.08 12.02 13.98
CA LEU A 575 -4.92 12.49 15.09
C LEU A 575 -6.33 12.79 14.58
N LEU A 576 -7.34 12.29 15.30
CA LEU A 576 -8.75 12.61 15.08
C LEU A 576 -9.30 13.33 16.30
N LEU A 577 -10.10 14.36 16.08
CA LEU A 577 -10.81 15.06 17.16
C LEU A 577 -12.20 14.48 17.34
N GLY A 578 -12.54 14.14 18.58
CA GLY A 578 -13.88 13.73 18.99
C GLY A 578 -14.38 14.59 20.15
N VAL A 579 -15.67 14.51 20.43
CA VAL A 579 -16.31 15.30 21.48
C VAL A 579 -17.43 14.51 22.15
N ARG A 580 -17.62 14.72 23.46
CA ARG A 580 -18.67 14.05 24.22
C ARG A 580 -19.97 14.83 24.19
N GLY A 581 -21.05 14.17 23.79
CA GLY A 581 -22.41 14.71 23.81
C GLY A 581 -22.86 15.17 25.21
N GLN A 582 -22.29 14.65 26.29
CA GLN A 582 -22.68 15.05 27.66
C GLN A 582 -22.13 16.40 28.11
N ASP A 583 -21.12 16.93 27.43
CA ASP A 583 -20.38 18.08 27.94
C ASP A 583 -21.11 19.42 27.71
N PHE A 584 -22.11 19.48 26.81
CA PHE A 584 -22.76 20.73 26.39
C PHE A 584 -24.29 20.61 26.35
N ASP A 585 -24.97 21.76 26.42
CA ASP A 585 -26.38 21.86 26.04
C ASP A 585 -26.44 22.07 24.52
N TRP A 586 -26.18 20.99 23.78
CA TRP A 586 -25.93 21.01 22.34
C TRP A 586 -27.17 21.43 21.54
N ASP A 587 -27.26 22.73 21.24
CA ASP A 587 -28.13 23.20 20.17
C ASP A 587 -27.54 22.86 18.79
N GLU A 588 -28.38 23.01 17.75
CA GLU A 588 -28.02 22.67 16.38
C GLU A 588 -26.82 23.47 15.84
N ALA A 589 -26.66 24.73 16.27
CA ALA A 589 -25.58 25.59 15.78
C ALA A 589 -24.22 25.10 16.29
N ILE A 590 -24.16 24.65 17.55
CA ILE A 590 -22.92 24.11 18.12
C ILE A 590 -22.51 22.82 17.39
N LEU A 591 -23.44 21.87 17.19
CA LEU A 591 -23.15 20.62 16.51
C LEU A 591 -22.67 20.82 15.05
N ARG A 592 -23.24 21.81 14.34
CA ARG A 592 -22.78 22.17 12.99
C ARG A 592 -21.41 22.84 12.98
N ASN A 593 -21.08 23.63 14.01
CA ASN A 593 -19.79 24.30 14.11
C ASN A 593 -18.64 23.36 14.50
N LEU A 594 -18.91 22.26 15.23
CA LEU A 594 -17.89 21.25 15.53
C LEU A 594 -17.22 20.68 14.29
N ALA A 595 -18.02 20.33 13.27
CA ALA A 595 -17.48 19.82 12.01
C ALA A 595 -16.58 20.86 11.31
N ARG A 596 -16.88 22.15 11.47
CA ARG A 596 -16.02 23.26 10.97
C ARG A 596 -14.73 23.44 11.78
N LEU A 597 -14.68 22.94 13.01
CA LEU A 597 -13.52 22.93 13.90
C LEU A 597 -12.76 21.59 13.87
N ASP A 598 -12.89 20.82 12.77
CA ASP A 598 -12.20 19.54 12.55
C ASP A 598 -12.57 18.39 13.49
N TYR A 599 -13.63 18.51 14.30
CA TYR A 599 -14.18 17.38 15.06
C TYR A 599 -14.88 16.40 14.11
N ARG A 600 -14.59 15.11 14.26
CA ARG A 600 -15.08 14.02 13.38
C ARG A 600 -15.83 12.90 14.09
N VAL A 601 -15.76 12.83 15.41
CA VAL A 601 -16.48 11.80 16.19
C VAL A 601 -17.33 12.46 17.28
N LEU A 602 -18.61 12.09 17.34
CA LEU A 602 -19.50 12.45 18.43
C LEU A 602 -19.73 11.22 19.31
N VAL A 603 -19.26 11.30 20.55
CA VAL A 603 -19.37 10.22 21.54
C VAL A 603 -20.62 10.44 22.40
N LEU A 604 -21.51 9.45 22.43
CA LEU A 604 -22.75 9.44 23.21
C LEU A 604 -22.67 8.35 24.29
N SER A 605 -23.23 8.61 25.47
CA SER A 605 -23.31 7.63 26.58
C SER A 605 -24.75 7.54 27.11
N ASP A 606 -25.14 6.34 27.56
CA ASP A 606 -26.48 6.07 28.10
C ASP A 606 -26.70 6.65 29.51
N SER A 607 -25.62 7.07 30.18
CA SER A 607 -25.65 7.61 31.54
C SER A 607 -26.29 9.00 31.68
N ASP A 608 -26.62 9.67 30.57
CA ASP A 608 -26.70 11.13 30.57
C ASP A 608 -28.13 11.70 30.54
N GLY A 609 -29.16 10.90 30.23
CA GLY A 609 -30.57 11.32 30.23
C GLY A 609 -30.96 12.39 29.18
N VAL A 610 -29.98 13.06 28.56
CA VAL A 610 -30.17 14.13 27.57
C VAL A 610 -30.37 13.57 26.18
N TRP A 611 -29.56 12.58 25.80
CA TRP A 611 -29.53 11.97 24.46
C TRP A 611 -30.38 10.71 24.39
N THR A 612 -30.47 10.01 25.51
CA THR A 612 -31.21 8.77 25.70
C THR A 612 -32.04 8.93 26.97
N ASP A 613 -33.19 8.26 27.03
CA ASP A 613 -33.98 8.17 28.25
C ASP A 613 -33.73 6.85 29.02
N GLY A 614 -32.66 6.13 28.64
CA GLY A 614 -32.33 4.78 29.11
C GLY A 614 -33.07 3.66 28.36
N ARG A 615 -33.96 3.99 27.41
CA ARG A 615 -34.64 3.01 26.55
C ARG A 615 -34.53 3.37 25.06
N GLU A 616 -34.71 4.63 24.72
CA GLU A 616 -34.70 5.14 23.34
C GLU A 616 -33.94 6.47 23.25
N LEU A 617 -33.72 6.94 22.01
CA LEU A 617 -33.23 8.29 21.77
C LEU A 617 -34.30 9.33 22.12
N THR A 618 -33.92 10.35 22.88
CA THR A 618 -34.76 11.55 23.08
C THR A 618 -34.90 12.33 21.77
N GLU A 619 -35.76 13.35 21.73
CA GLU A 619 -35.83 14.26 20.57
C GLU A 619 -34.48 14.95 20.27
N ARG A 620 -33.71 15.26 21.33
CA ARG A 620 -32.33 15.74 21.18
C ARG A 620 -31.42 14.65 20.60
N GLY A 621 -31.52 13.42 21.09
CA GLY A 621 -30.91 12.22 20.49
C GLY A 621 -31.10 12.14 18.98
N LYS A 622 -32.36 12.19 18.53
CA LYS A 622 -32.73 12.15 17.11
C LYS A 622 -32.16 13.34 16.33
N GLN A 623 -32.15 14.54 16.93
CA GLN A 623 -31.55 15.72 16.33
C GLN A 623 -30.03 15.59 16.15
N ALA A 624 -29.30 15.05 17.13
CA ALA A 624 -27.87 14.79 16.99
C ALA A 624 -27.58 13.79 15.88
N VAL A 625 -28.39 12.72 15.76
CA VAL A 625 -28.25 11.74 14.67
C VAL A 625 -28.44 12.41 13.31
N ARG A 626 -29.47 13.24 13.15
CA ARG A 626 -29.72 13.99 11.92
C ARG A 626 -28.52 14.88 11.57
N ILE A 627 -28.03 15.67 12.53
CA ILE A 627 -26.92 16.60 12.28
C ILE A 627 -25.64 15.85 11.96
N ALA A 628 -25.34 14.76 12.67
CA ALA A 628 -24.17 13.93 12.38
C ALA A 628 -24.22 13.35 10.95
N ASN A 629 -25.40 12.93 10.48
CA ASN A 629 -25.59 12.49 9.10
C ASN A 629 -25.31 13.60 8.09
N GLU A 630 -25.75 14.83 8.36
CA GLU A 630 -25.54 15.99 7.49
C GLU A 630 -24.09 16.50 7.49
N THR A 631 -23.40 16.46 8.63
CA THR A 631 -22.06 17.04 8.80
C THR A 631 -20.92 16.03 8.63
N GLY A 632 -21.24 14.74 8.62
CA GLY A 632 -20.25 13.67 8.51
C GLY A 632 -19.50 13.35 9.79
N LEU A 633 -20.13 13.59 10.94
CA LEU A 633 -19.63 13.14 12.23
C LEU A 633 -19.93 11.64 12.39
N LEU A 634 -18.93 10.85 12.76
CA LEU A 634 -19.14 9.46 13.18
C LEU A 634 -19.82 9.46 14.55
N LEU A 635 -20.93 8.73 14.68
CA LEU A 635 -21.59 8.47 15.95
C LEU A 635 -20.93 7.28 16.63
N LEU A 636 -20.45 7.47 17.86
CA LEU A 636 -19.93 6.40 18.72
C LEU A 636 -20.77 6.35 20.00
N LEU A 637 -21.45 5.24 20.24
CA LEU A 637 -22.28 5.04 21.43
C LEU A 637 -21.57 4.12 22.44
N GLU A 638 -21.19 4.67 23.60
CA GLU A 638 -20.50 3.97 24.68
C GLU A 638 -21.49 3.36 25.69
N ASN A 639 -21.33 2.06 25.98
CA ASN A 639 -22.05 1.30 26.99
C ASN A 639 -23.60 1.42 26.95
N PRO A 640 -24.25 1.31 25.78
CA PRO A 640 -25.70 1.46 25.73
C PRO A 640 -26.46 0.23 26.23
N SER A 641 -27.71 0.43 26.66
CA SER A 641 -28.67 -0.68 26.68
C SER A 641 -28.95 -1.19 25.25
N PRO A 642 -29.37 -2.47 25.09
CA PRO A 642 -29.72 -3.00 23.77
C PRO A 642 -30.80 -2.19 23.04
N ALA A 643 -31.77 -1.64 23.78
CA ALA A 643 -32.86 -0.84 23.21
C ALA A 643 -32.35 0.49 22.62
N VAL A 644 -31.44 1.16 23.34
CA VAL A 644 -30.81 2.41 22.88
C VAL A 644 -29.91 2.16 21.66
N ALA A 645 -29.13 1.07 21.67
CA ALA A 645 -28.32 0.70 20.50
C ALA A 645 -29.18 0.48 19.24
N LEU A 646 -30.30 -0.24 19.37
CA LEU A 646 -31.25 -0.45 18.27
C LEU A 646 -31.88 0.87 17.80
N SER A 647 -32.26 1.75 18.72
CA SER A 647 -32.83 3.06 18.42
C SER A 647 -31.85 3.92 17.61
N LEU A 648 -30.58 3.99 18.01
CA LEU A 648 -29.53 4.72 17.29
C LEU A 648 -29.29 4.16 15.89
N LEU A 649 -29.03 2.86 15.78
CA LEU A 649 -28.69 2.20 14.52
C LEU A 649 -29.85 2.27 13.50
N SER A 650 -31.09 2.36 13.98
CA SER A 650 -32.27 2.54 13.13
C SER A 650 -32.49 4.00 12.71
N ALA A 651 -32.06 4.96 13.53
CA ALA A 651 -32.23 6.39 13.27
C ALA A 651 -31.15 6.95 12.31
N THR A 652 -29.98 6.33 12.25
CA THR A 652 -28.85 6.80 11.43
C THR A 652 -28.83 6.19 10.03
N SER A 653 -28.70 7.03 8.99
CA SER A 653 -28.52 6.57 7.61
C SER A 653 -27.05 6.31 7.25
N LYS A 654 -26.11 6.78 8.08
CA LYS A 654 -24.68 6.52 7.95
C LYS A 654 -24.20 5.46 8.95
N PRO A 655 -23.06 4.79 8.67
CA PRO A 655 -22.43 3.89 9.62
C PRO A 655 -22.18 4.53 10.99
N ALA A 656 -22.43 3.76 12.06
CA ALA A 656 -22.17 4.15 13.44
C ALA A 656 -21.40 3.06 14.19
N ALA A 657 -20.76 3.44 15.29
CA ALA A 657 -20.04 2.51 16.17
C ALA A 657 -20.74 2.36 17.52
N VAL A 658 -20.78 1.14 18.04
CA VAL A 658 -21.31 0.81 19.37
C VAL A 658 -20.22 0.11 20.17
N ALA A 659 -19.91 0.63 21.35
CA ALA A 659 -18.86 0.11 22.24
C ALA A 659 -19.44 -0.37 23.57
N GLY A 660 -18.78 -1.36 24.18
CA GLY A 660 -19.03 -1.74 25.58
C GLY A 660 -20.23 -2.66 25.81
N LEU A 661 -20.82 -3.24 24.77
CA LEU A 661 -21.83 -4.30 24.91
C LEU A 661 -21.15 -5.65 25.22
N GLU A 662 -21.63 -6.33 26.27
CA GLU A 662 -21.12 -7.64 26.69
C GLU A 662 -22.26 -8.59 27.09
N GLY A 663 -21.96 -9.89 27.12
CA GLY A 663 -22.86 -10.92 27.67
C GLY A 663 -24.27 -10.89 27.08
N GLU A 664 -25.28 -10.84 27.95
CA GLU A 664 -26.71 -10.84 27.58
C GLU A 664 -27.17 -9.60 26.79
N SER A 665 -26.34 -8.55 26.73
CA SER A 665 -26.60 -7.34 25.94
C SER A 665 -26.28 -7.52 24.45
N LEU A 666 -25.51 -8.56 24.07
CA LEU A 666 -25.15 -8.90 22.68
C LEU A 666 -26.23 -9.77 22.00
N ARG A 667 -27.45 -9.25 21.94
CA ARG A 667 -28.61 -9.94 21.34
C ARG A 667 -28.52 -9.95 19.82
N GLU A 668 -29.14 -10.95 19.18
CA GLU A 668 -29.16 -11.10 17.72
C GLU A 668 -29.75 -9.87 17.01
N GLU A 669 -30.74 -9.21 17.59
CA GLU A 669 -31.34 -8.02 17.01
C GLU A 669 -30.31 -6.88 16.90
N VAL A 670 -29.45 -6.72 17.91
CA VAL A 670 -28.40 -5.69 17.92
C VAL A 670 -27.33 -6.01 16.88
N LEU A 671 -26.88 -7.27 16.80
CA LEU A 671 -25.89 -7.69 15.81
C LEU A 671 -26.40 -7.48 14.38
N ASN A 672 -27.64 -7.88 14.10
CA ASN A 672 -28.28 -7.66 12.81
C ASN A 672 -28.42 -6.17 12.48
N ALA A 673 -28.71 -5.32 13.48
CA ALA A 673 -28.77 -3.87 13.29
C ALA A 673 -27.39 -3.27 12.96
N VAL A 674 -26.31 -3.73 13.61
CA VAL A 674 -24.94 -3.29 13.31
C VAL A 674 -24.58 -3.64 11.86
N ALA A 675 -24.77 -4.91 11.46
CA ALA A 675 -24.49 -5.34 10.09
C ALA A 675 -25.31 -4.56 9.04
N LYS A 676 -26.62 -4.38 9.28
CA LYS A 676 -27.51 -3.65 8.38
C LYS A 676 -27.13 -2.17 8.24
N ASN A 677 -26.66 -1.54 9.31
CA ASN A 677 -26.18 -0.15 9.29
C ASN A 677 -24.79 -0.02 8.64
N ARG A 678 -24.11 -1.15 8.36
CA ARG A 678 -22.68 -1.21 8.04
C ARG A 678 -21.81 -0.61 9.16
N GLY A 679 -22.29 -0.74 10.40
CA GLY A 679 -21.67 -0.18 11.59
C GLY A 679 -20.59 -1.07 12.18
N LEU A 680 -20.04 -0.64 13.31
CA LEU A 680 -18.99 -1.33 14.05
C LEU A 680 -19.46 -1.71 15.45
N LEU A 681 -19.26 -2.97 15.84
CA LEU A 681 -19.31 -3.41 17.22
C LEU A 681 -17.88 -3.42 17.78
N LEU A 682 -17.60 -2.49 18.69
CA LEU A 682 -16.31 -2.37 19.33
C LEU A 682 -16.30 -3.16 20.66
N VAL A 683 -15.55 -4.26 20.66
CA VAL A 683 -15.42 -5.18 21.79
C VAL A 683 -14.50 -4.56 22.86
N PRO A 684 -14.98 -4.37 24.09
CA PRO A 684 -14.18 -3.80 25.15
C PRO A 684 -13.05 -4.74 25.60
N TYR A 685 -11.93 -4.15 26.00
CA TYR A 685 -10.84 -4.82 26.69
C TYR A 685 -10.20 -3.92 27.75
N CYS A 686 -9.65 -4.52 28.80
CA CYS A 686 -9.07 -3.79 29.94
C CYS A 686 -7.70 -4.35 30.38
N PRO A 687 -6.88 -3.59 31.14
CA PRO A 687 -5.48 -3.97 31.40
C PRO A 687 -5.28 -5.25 32.23
N ARG A 688 -6.33 -5.71 32.93
CA ARG A 688 -6.29 -6.90 33.81
C ARG A 688 -6.78 -8.16 33.11
N GLU A 689 -7.28 -8.03 31.89
CA GLU A 689 -7.87 -9.12 31.14
C GLU A 689 -6.81 -9.91 30.36
N LYS A 690 -7.06 -11.21 30.14
CA LYS A 690 -6.17 -12.03 29.31
C LYS A 690 -6.51 -11.84 27.84
N ALA A 691 -5.49 -11.74 27.00
CA ALA A 691 -5.65 -11.67 25.54
C ALA A 691 -6.49 -12.82 24.98
N THR A 692 -6.35 -14.03 25.55
CA THR A 692 -7.14 -15.22 25.19
C THR A 692 -8.63 -15.00 25.35
N ASP A 693 -9.04 -14.30 26.41
CA ASP A 693 -10.46 -14.13 26.74
C ASP A 693 -11.11 -13.14 25.77
N VAL A 694 -10.40 -12.06 25.42
CA VAL A 694 -10.83 -11.09 24.40
C VAL A 694 -10.88 -11.75 23.02
N ALA A 695 -9.84 -12.51 22.64
CA ALA A 695 -9.78 -13.20 21.35
C ALA A 695 -10.91 -14.23 21.21
N GLN A 696 -11.25 -14.96 22.28
CA GLN A 696 -12.39 -15.88 22.29
C GLN A 696 -13.73 -15.17 22.11
N ARG A 697 -13.92 -13.98 22.72
CA ARG A 697 -15.13 -13.17 22.48
C ARG A 697 -15.26 -12.76 21.01
N LEU A 698 -14.18 -12.24 20.43
CA LEU A 698 -14.15 -11.89 19.01
C LEU A 698 -14.43 -13.12 18.12
N ASN A 699 -13.82 -14.27 18.43
CA ASN A 699 -14.01 -15.52 17.71
C ASN A 699 -15.46 -16.02 17.77
N ALA A 700 -16.14 -15.85 18.91
CA ALA A 700 -17.55 -16.20 19.05
C ALA A 700 -18.49 -15.25 18.27
N LEU A 701 -18.09 -13.99 18.08
CA LEU A 701 -18.88 -12.99 17.34
C LEU A 701 -18.68 -13.08 15.82
N LYS A 702 -17.47 -13.45 15.36
CA LYS A 702 -17.13 -13.54 13.94
C LYS A 702 -18.15 -14.28 13.06
N PRO A 703 -18.62 -15.51 13.39
CA PRO A 703 -19.60 -16.20 12.54
C PRO A 703 -21.00 -15.56 12.53
N ARG A 704 -21.31 -14.70 13.51
CA ARG A 704 -22.63 -14.05 13.65
C ARG A 704 -22.66 -12.68 12.96
N LEU A 705 -21.54 -11.94 13.01
CA LEU A 705 -21.47 -10.55 12.55
C LEU A 705 -20.50 -10.34 11.38
N GLY A 706 -19.49 -11.19 11.20
CA GLY A 706 -18.38 -10.97 10.28
C GLY A 706 -17.26 -10.12 10.88
N SER A 707 -16.03 -10.31 10.42
CA SER A 707 -14.85 -9.53 10.87
C SER A 707 -14.95 -8.05 10.55
N ASP A 708 -15.62 -7.69 9.46
CA ASP A 708 -15.68 -6.34 8.90
C ASP A 708 -16.53 -5.38 9.75
N HIS A 709 -17.25 -5.94 10.72
CA HIS A 709 -18.12 -5.23 11.66
C HIS A 709 -17.63 -5.32 13.11
N LEU A 710 -16.41 -5.84 13.33
CA LEU A 710 -15.80 -5.95 14.65
C LEU A 710 -14.63 -4.98 14.81
N GLY A 711 -14.43 -4.48 16.02
CA GLY A 711 -13.23 -3.74 16.39
C GLY A 711 -12.91 -3.86 17.88
N LEU A 712 -11.80 -3.27 18.32
CA LEU A 712 -11.40 -3.22 19.73
C LEU A 712 -11.70 -1.85 20.37
N TYR A 713 -12.14 -1.87 21.62
CA TYR A 713 -12.38 -0.67 22.43
C TYR A 713 -11.62 -0.73 23.76
N PRO A 714 -10.60 0.10 24.00
CA PRO A 714 -9.92 0.15 25.28
C PRO A 714 -10.83 0.82 26.33
N HIS A 715 -11.17 0.08 27.39
CA HIS A 715 -12.05 0.60 28.45
C HIS A 715 -11.35 1.64 29.36
N PHE A 716 -10.02 1.77 29.32
CA PHE A 716 -9.24 2.65 30.19
C PHE A 716 -8.09 3.36 29.48
N ARG A 717 -7.53 4.38 30.14
CA ARG A 717 -6.31 5.08 29.72
C ARG A 717 -5.10 4.40 30.39
N ASP A 718 -4.66 3.27 29.86
CA ASP A 718 -3.49 2.55 30.38
C ASP A 718 -2.55 2.16 29.24
N PRO A 719 -1.28 2.59 29.25
CA PRO A 719 -0.27 2.17 28.28
C PRO A 719 -0.16 0.65 28.09
N LYS A 720 -0.50 -0.15 29.12
CA LYS A 720 -0.53 -1.63 29.02
C LYS A 720 -1.51 -2.12 27.95
N LEU A 721 -2.55 -1.36 27.62
CA LEU A 721 -3.54 -1.74 26.60
C LEU A 721 -2.94 -1.82 25.20
N VAL A 722 -1.90 -1.03 24.92
CA VAL A 722 -1.15 -1.08 23.66
C VAL A 722 -0.47 -2.45 23.52
N SER A 723 0.24 -2.90 24.56
CA SER A 723 0.87 -4.22 24.59
C SER A 723 -0.13 -5.38 24.60
N LEU A 724 -1.33 -5.17 25.17
CA LEU A 724 -2.40 -6.16 25.20
C LEU A 724 -3.05 -6.33 23.82
N ALA A 725 -3.26 -5.26 23.05
CA ALA A 725 -3.78 -5.32 21.68
C ALA A 725 -2.90 -6.19 20.78
N ARG A 726 -1.58 -6.04 20.88
CA ARG A 726 -0.63 -6.92 20.20
C ARG A 726 -0.80 -8.40 20.60
N SER A 727 -0.98 -8.64 21.90
CA SER A 727 -1.18 -10.00 22.41
C SER A 727 -2.50 -10.60 21.91
N ILE A 728 -3.56 -9.79 21.80
CA ILE A 728 -4.85 -10.19 21.20
C ILE A 728 -4.66 -10.57 19.74
N ALA A 729 -3.89 -9.80 18.97
CA ALA A 729 -3.56 -10.11 17.58
C ALA A 729 -2.89 -11.49 17.44
N SER A 730 -1.91 -11.78 18.31
CA SER A 730 -1.25 -13.09 18.37
C SER A 730 -2.24 -14.22 18.66
N GLU A 731 -3.14 -14.06 19.63
CA GLU A 731 -4.15 -15.07 19.94
C GLU A 731 -5.18 -15.27 18.81
N LEU A 732 -5.59 -14.21 18.10
CA LEU A 732 -6.48 -14.32 16.94
C LEU A 732 -5.84 -15.12 15.79
N LEU A 733 -4.57 -14.84 15.48
CA LEU A 733 -3.82 -15.62 14.48
C LEU A 733 -3.71 -17.10 14.87
N LYS A 734 -3.49 -17.41 16.16
CA LYS A 734 -3.50 -18.80 16.67
C LYS A 734 -4.87 -19.48 16.55
N LEU A 735 -5.96 -18.71 16.64
CA LEU A 735 -7.32 -19.18 16.39
C LEU A 735 -7.65 -19.36 14.90
N GLY A 736 -6.71 -19.11 13.99
CA GLY A 736 -6.87 -19.30 12.55
C GLY A 736 -7.54 -18.13 11.83
N TRP A 737 -7.58 -16.95 12.45
CA TRP A 737 -7.98 -15.73 11.74
C TRP A 737 -6.94 -15.39 10.67
N LYS A 738 -7.42 -14.93 9.50
CA LYS A 738 -6.55 -14.40 8.45
C LYS A 738 -6.00 -13.06 8.89
N ARG A 739 -4.81 -12.72 8.43
CA ARG A 739 -4.13 -11.46 8.74
C ARG A 739 -5.02 -10.24 8.49
N GLU A 740 -5.69 -10.19 7.33
CA GLU A 740 -6.55 -9.07 6.95
C GLU A 740 -7.74 -8.90 7.92
N GLU A 741 -8.25 -10.00 8.48
CA GLU A 741 -9.33 -9.96 9.48
C GLU A 741 -8.83 -9.44 10.84
N VAL A 742 -7.57 -9.71 11.19
CA VAL A 742 -6.95 -9.19 12.41
C VAL A 742 -6.64 -7.70 12.27
N GLU A 743 -6.11 -7.27 11.11
CA GLU A 743 -5.92 -5.86 10.76
C GLU A 743 -7.26 -5.08 10.82
N ALA A 744 -8.31 -5.65 10.24
CA ALA A 744 -9.67 -5.11 10.26
C ALA A 744 -10.14 -4.79 11.70
N VAL A 745 -10.03 -5.75 12.61
CA VAL A 745 -10.46 -5.61 14.02
C VAL A 745 -9.59 -4.66 14.83
N LEU A 746 -8.30 -4.55 14.51
CA LEU A 746 -7.40 -3.66 15.25
C LEU A 746 -7.59 -2.18 14.93
N GLY A 747 -8.10 -1.83 13.74
CA GLY A 747 -8.32 -0.44 13.40
C GLY A 747 -8.78 -0.15 11.98
N SER A 748 -8.51 -1.03 11.00
CA SER A 748 -8.83 -0.73 9.60
C SER A 748 -10.34 -0.56 9.35
N ASN A 749 -11.19 -1.30 10.08
CA ASN A 749 -12.65 -1.13 9.99
C ASN A 749 -13.11 0.24 10.48
N LEU A 750 -12.52 0.77 11.55
CA LEU A 750 -12.87 2.12 12.03
C LEU A 750 -12.46 3.18 11.02
N ALA A 751 -11.24 3.07 10.46
CA ALA A 751 -10.78 3.97 9.41
C ALA A 751 -11.68 3.93 8.17
N GLN A 752 -12.19 2.74 7.81
CA GLN A 752 -13.15 2.59 6.73
C GLN A 752 -14.47 3.31 7.04
N ILE A 753 -15.08 3.04 8.19
CA ILE A 753 -16.34 3.67 8.59
C ILE A 753 -16.20 5.20 8.68
N LEU A 754 -15.07 5.70 9.19
CA LEU A 754 -14.76 7.13 9.18
C LEU A 754 -14.76 7.72 7.76
N ARG A 755 -14.12 7.05 6.79
CA ARG A 755 -14.18 7.46 5.39
C ARG A 755 -15.60 7.44 4.82
N GLU A 756 -16.42 6.46 5.21
CA GLU A 756 -17.80 6.34 4.74
C GLU A 756 -18.74 7.41 5.32
N VAL A 757 -18.50 7.90 6.54
CA VAL A 757 -19.32 8.97 7.11
C VAL A 757 -18.98 10.36 6.56
N SER A 758 -17.79 10.52 5.96
CA SER A 758 -17.27 11.81 5.49
C SER A 758 -18.19 12.48 4.46
N VAL A 759 -18.28 13.80 4.53
CA VAL A 759 -18.99 14.64 3.54
C VAL A 759 -17.94 15.40 2.74
N GLU A 760 -18.07 15.42 1.40
CA GLU A 760 -17.16 16.21 0.57
C GLU A 760 -17.24 17.70 0.94
N ARG A 761 -16.09 18.37 1.06
CA ARG A 761 -15.99 19.80 1.37
C ARG A 761 -16.59 20.63 0.23
N GLU A 762 -17.89 20.85 0.24
CA GLU A 762 -18.54 22.02 -0.35
C GLU A 762 -19.09 22.91 0.77
N MET A 763 -18.21 23.65 1.44
CA MET A 763 -18.62 24.87 2.14
C MET A 763 -17.57 25.95 1.90
N THR A 764 -17.45 26.40 0.65
CA THR A 764 -16.99 27.76 0.39
C THR A 764 -18.13 28.71 0.76
N ILE A 765 -18.27 29.02 2.04
CA ILE A 765 -19.14 30.12 2.47
C ILE A 765 -18.22 31.28 2.83
N GLN A 766 -18.25 32.30 1.96
CA GLN A 766 -17.61 33.58 2.24
C GLN A 766 -18.11 34.14 3.56
N PHE A 767 -17.19 34.45 4.47
CA PHE A 767 -17.49 35.26 5.65
C PHE A 767 -17.97 36.65 5.18
N ARG A 768 -19.20 37.01 5.53
CA ARG A 768 -19.53 38.41 5.82
C ARG A 768 -19.63 38.52 7.33
N PHE A 769 -18.71 39.28 7.92
CA PHE A 769 -18.78 39.77 9.29
C PHE A 769 -20.00 40.67 9.48
#